data_AF-A0A2P4WVI4-F1
#
_entry.id   AF-A0A2P4WVI4-F1
#
_cell.length_a   1.000
_cell.length_b   1.000
_cell.length_c   1.000
_cell.angle_alpha   90.00
_cell.angle_beta   90.00
_cell.angle_gamma   90.00
#
_symmetry.space_group_name_H-M   'P 1'
#
loop_
_entity.id
_entity.type
_entity.pdbx_description
1 polymer ?
#
loop_
_entity_poly.entity_id
_entity_poly.type
_entity_poly.pdbx_seq_one_letter_code
_entity_poly.pdbx_strand_id
1 'polypeptide(L)'
;MTLTSTINSLPEFEFASLNFSSGTSPDLILKTFSQYCEYKRTPNGMMLAPNAPEKWLVVFCDEINLPEADRYGTQRVITFLRQLIEQGGFWLGGKNTWVRLERIQFVGACNPPTDPGRVPISLRLLRHAPVLLVDFPSYPSLKQIYGTFNRALLKLTPSLRSYVQPLTDAMVDVYDSNQKKFTAEMQPHYIYSPRELSRWMRALYEAIEPLEYEIDIETLVKLVFHEALRLFMDRLVTSDEQKWCFHMVKETLRNHFPQSATALEVVEYGGQHPILFSTWLSKNYTEATTIDLRKHIEARLRVFYEEELNVQLVVFDSVIDHVLRIDRVLRQPLGHLLLVGESGAGKTVLSRFVSWMNGMSVFQIKLTSNYTLDNFDDDLRVVLKRCGCEAEKICFIFDESNVLDSAFLERMNALLASGEVPGLFEDDEYTSLMHACREAVQRDGVIVENTEDELFRYFTKQVQRNLHVVFTMNPASGDFQNRTNTSPALFNRCVVDWFGTWNDHALAQVAYEFTNTLDLAGSSDFIIPSDASDVLAKLIPHIATGTFRDVLVGSIVQFHHAVLLHMRRLQKRHMKYNHISPRDYLEFIRHFVSLYSEKRAQLEDQQLHLNVGVQKLQATHEQVAELQGQLSLKEKELKKKDVEANEKLQQMVQEQNEAQEKKKDTEALAADLASKDEEIRSRKEVVEADLAQAEPALLDAQASVNSIRKAQLDEIRALARPPAAVRMTMEAVAVMLGESSLEWADLRRFIRKDDFISQVVNFDSEKLTARQRHTIQTNYVDKVDEFDYEKVNRASKACGPLYKWIISQLNYTNILHKIQPLRDEVQTLIDKSSDLRERYEQAKKTIDALEIRIENFKH
;
A
#
# COMPACT_ATOMS: atom_id res chain seq x y z
N MET A 1 -31.50 -14.65 -55.15
CA MET A 1 -31.27 -16.11 -55.17
C MET A 1 -31.97 -16.79 -56.34
N THR A 2 -33.29 -16.65 -56.53
CA THR A 2 -34.00 -17.26 -57.68
C THR A 2 -33.52 -16.71 -59.01
N LEU A 3 -33.50 -15.39 -59.20
CA LEU A 3 -33.01 -14.76 -60.44
C LEU A 3 -31.57 -15.18 -60.77
N THR A 4 -30.66 -15.08 -59.80
CA THR A 4 -29.25 -15.46 -59.94
C THR A 4 -29.10 -16.94 -60.32
N SER A 5 -29.87 -17.83 -59.69
CA SER A 5 -29.86 -19.26 -60.01
C SER A 5 -30.37 -19.54 -61.42
N THR A 6 -31.42 -18.85 -61.85
CA THR A 6 -31.97 -18.99 -63.20
C THR A 6 -30.98 -18.50 -64.25
N ILE A 7 -30.37 -17.33 -64.03
CA ILE A 7 -29.38 -16.77 -64.96
C ILE A 7 -28.13 -17.66 -65.03
N ASN A 8 -27.60 -18.10 -63.90
CA ASN A 8 -26.41 -18.97 -63.86
C ASN A 8 -26.67 -20.35 -64.51
N SER A 9 -27.93 -20.81 -64.58
CA SER A 9 -28.27 -22.05 -65.29
C SER A 9 -28.25 -21.91 -66.81
N LEU A 10 -28.25 -20.66 -67.32
CA LEU A 10 -28.27 -20.36 -68.74
C LEU A 10 -26.85 -19.99 -69.22
N PRO A 11 -26.20 -20.81 -70.06
CA PRO A 11 -24.81 -20.60 -70.46
C PRO A 11 -24.59 -19.36 -71.35
N GLU A 12 -25.66 -18.86 -71.99
CA GLU A 12 -25.65 -17.69 -72.87
C GLU A 12 -25.51 -16.37 -72.12
N PHE A 13 -25.77 -16.36 -70.81
CA PHE A 13 -25.77 -15.16 -70.00
C PHE A 13 -24.59 -15.11 -69.03
N GLU A 14 -24.06 -13.90 -68.88
CA GLU A 14 -23.09 -13.54 -67.86
C GLU A 14 -23.76 -12.56 -66.90
N PHE A 15 -23.58 -12.76 -65.60
CA PHE A 15 -24.29 -12.00 -64.57
C PHE A 15 -23.36 -11.03 -63.87
N ALA A 16 -23.72 -9.75 -63.86
CA ALA A 16 -23.05 -8.70 -63.07
C ALA A 16 -24.05 -8.12 -62.05
N SER A 17 -23.70 -8.14 -60.76
CA SER A 17 -24.56 -7.63 -59.69
C SER A 17 -24.10 -6.24 -59.25
N LEU A 18 -25.04 -5.30 -59.18
CA LEU A 18 -24.87 -3.94 -58.68
C LEU A 18 -25.82 -3.71 -57.51
N ASN A 19 -25.31 -3.23 -56.39
CA ASN A 19 -26.14 -2.81 -55.26
C ASN A 19 -26.25 -1.30 -55.27
N PHE A 20 -27.46 -0.77 -55.45
CA PHE A 20 -27.68 0.68 -55.41
C PHE A 20 -27.82 1.19 -53.97
N SER A 21 -27.44 2.43 -53.80
CA SER A 21 -27.43 3.24 -52.57
C SER A 21 -28.05 4.62 -52.86
N SER A 22 -28.26 5.42 -51.82
CA SER A 22 -28.68 6.83 -51.94
C SER A 22 -27.77 7.66 -52.87
N GLY A 23 -26.45 7.48 -52.76
CA GLY A 23 -25.42 8.22 -53.49
C GLY A 23 -24.99 7.58 -54.80
N THR A 24 -25.65 6.51 -55.25
CA THR A 24 -25.28 5.83 -56.50
C THR A 24 -25.39 6.76 -57.70
N SER A 25 -24.25 7.00 -58.36
CA SER A 25 -24.15 7.81 -59.57
C SER A 25 -24.07 6.93 -60.83
N PRO A 26 -24.28 7.51 -62.03
CA PRO A 26 -24.04 6.82 -63.30
C PRO A 26 -22.62 6.24 -63.44
N ASP A 27 -21.65 6.79 -62.73
CA ASP A 27 -20.24 6.38 -62.82
C ASP A 27 -20.05 4.96 -62.31
N LEU A 28 -20.86 4.50 -61.34
CA LEU A 28 -20.82 3.14 -60.84
C LEU A 28 -21.10 2.11 -61.96
N ILE A 29 -22.11 2.38 -62.80
CA ILE A 29 -22.45 1.52 -63.94
C ILE A 29 -21.30 1.52 -64.95
N LEU A 30 -20.68 2.68 -65.20
CA LEU A 30 -19.54 2.80 -66.10
C LEU A 30 -18.32 2.01 -65.59
N LYS A 31 -18.07 2.02 -64.28
CA LYS A 31 -17.01 1.22 -63.65
C LYS A 31 -17.27 -0.29 -63.81
N THR A 32 -18.51 -0.72 -63.64
CA THR A 32 -18.89 -2.12 -63.92
C THR A 32 -18.72 -2.48 -65.38
N PHE A 33 -19.04 -1.57 -66.31
CA PHE A 33 -18.76 -1.78 -67.72
C PHE A 33 -17.26 -1.90 -68.03
N SER A 34 -16.38 -1.14 -67.38
CA SER A 34 -14.94 -1.33 -67.60
C SER A 34 -14.42 -2.69 -67.10
N GLN A 35 -15.11 -3.34 -66.17
CA GLN A 35 -14.73 -4.66 -65.68
C GLN A 35 -15.20 -5.78 -66.62
N TYR A 36 -16.48 -5.76 -67.02
CA TYR A 36 -17.11 -6.86 -67.78
C TYR A 36 -17.14 -6.65 -69.30
N CYS A 37 -16.88 -5.43 -69.77
CA CYS A 37 -16.99 -5.08 -71.19
C CYS A 37 -15.72 -4.42 -71.73
N GLU A 38 -15.54 -4.56 -73.03
CA GLU A 38 -14.47 -3.91 -73.78
C GLU A 38 -15.03 -2.94 -74.84
N TYR A 39 -14.31 -1.86 -75.06
CA TYR A 39 -14.64 -0.89 -76.10
C TYR A 39 -14.08 -1.36 -77.45
N LYS A 40 -14.96 -1.74 -78.37
CA LYS A 40 -14.62 -2.13 -79.74
C LYS A 40 -14.89 -1.00 -80.71
N ARG A 41 -13.92 -0.74 -81.59
CA ARG A 41 -14.11 0.21 -82.69
C ARG A 41 -14.60 -0.55 -83.92
N THR A 42 -15.87 -0.36 -84.26
CA THR A 42 -16.49 -0.92 -85.46
C THR A 42 -16.50 0.12 -86.59
N PRO A 43 -16.69 -0.29 -87.85
CA PRO A 43 -16.89 0.65 -88.97
C PRO A 43 -18.06 1.62 -88.75
N ASN A 44 -19.05 1.21 -87.94
CA ASN A 44 -20.26 1.97 -87.63
C ASN A 44 -20.12 2.87 -86.38
N GLY A 45 -18.95 2.91 -85.75
CA GLY A 45 -18.67 3.71 -84.56
C GLY A 45 -18.10 2.90 -83.39
N MET A 46 -17.99 3.55 -82.24
CA MET A 46 -17.53 2.91 -81.01
C MET A 46 -18.66 2.09 -80.38
N MET A 47 -18.35 0.87 -79.97
CA MET A 47 -19.30 -0.07 -79.39
C MET A 47 -18.73 -0.61 -78.08
N LEU A 48 -19.60 -0.87 -77.12
CA LEU A 48 -19.28 -1.56 -75.88
C LEU A 48 -19.92 -2.95 -75.93
N ALA A 49 -19.10 -3.99 -75.82
CA ALA A 49 -19.53 -5.38 -75.84
C ALA A 49 -18.89 -6.16 -74.67
N PRO A 50 -19.53 -7.22 -74.16
CA PRO A 50 -18.95 -8.07 -73.12
C PRO A 50 -17.59 -8.66 -73.53
N ASN A 51 -16.72 -8.88 -72.54
CA ASN A 51 -15.41 -9.52 -72.73
C ASN A 51 -15.55 -10.92 -73.36
N ALA A 52 -16.60 -11.66 -72.98
CA ALA A 52 -16.97 -12.92 -73.59
C ALA A 52 -17.77 -12.67 -74.89
N PRO A 53 -17.18 -12.89 -76.08
CA PRO A 53 -17.74 -12.43 -77.36
C PRO A 53 -18.95 -13.21 -77.85
N GLU A 54 -19.45 -14.22 -77.12
CA GLU A 54 -20.69 -14.96 -77.44
C GLU A 54 -21.78 -14.81 -76.37
N LYS A 55 -21.48 -14.17 -75.24
CA LYS A 55 -22.41 -14.07 -74.10
C LYS A 55 -23.14 -12.74 -74.07
N TRP A 56 -24.31 -12.75 -73.44
CA TRP A 56 -25.07 -11.56 -73.06
C TRP A 56 -24.75 -11.18 -71.63
N LEU A 57 -24.35 -9.93 -71.40
CA LEU A 57 -24.18 -9.42 -70.05
C LEU A 57 -25.54 -8.96 -69.49
N VAL A 58 -25.93 -9.52 -68.36
CA VAL A 58 -27.10 -9.10 -67.59
C VAL A 58 -26.63 -8.32 -66.37
N VAL A 59 -26.88 -7.02 -66.40
CA VAL A 59 -26.58 -6.10 -65.30
C VAL A 59 -27.79 -6.06 -64.37
N PHE A 60 -27.62 -6.65 -63.19
CA PHE A 60 -28.63 -6.69 -62.14
C PHE A 60 -28.46 -5.53 -61.16
N CYS A 61 -29.42 -4.61 -61.13
CA CYS A 61 -29.45 -3.48 -60.21
C CYS A 61 -30.37 -3.81 -59.02
N ASP A 62 -29.78 -4.22 -57.90
CA ASP A 62 -30.47 -4.35 -56.63
C ASP A 62 -30.74 -2.98 -56.03
N GLU A 63 -31.86 -2.82 -55.33
CA GLU A 63 -32.31 -1.55 -54.72
C GLU A 63 -32.42 -0.37 -55.72
N ILE A 64 -32.87 -0.62 -56.95
CA ILE A 64 -32.89 0.36 -58.05
C ILE A 64 -33.65 1.66 -57.72
N ASN A 65 -34.57 1.64 -56.75
CA ASN A 65 -35.38 2.80 -56.34
C ASN A 65 -34.85 3.51 -55.08
N LEU A 66 -33.65 3.19 -54.63
CA LEU A 66 -32.99 3.85 -53.50
C LEU A 66 -32.21 5.14 -53.84
N PRO A 67 -31.66 5.36 -55.06
CA PRO A 67 -30.89 6.56 -55.36
C PRO A 67 -31.66 7.85 -55.07
N GLU A 68 -31.00 8.79 -54.42
CA GLU A 68 -31.60 10.06 -54.04
C GLU A 68 -31.85 10.92 -55.29
N ALA A 69 -32.96 11.65 -55.26
CA ALA A 69 -33.26 12.61 -56.29
C ALA A 69 -32.46 13.90 -56.08
N ASP A 70 -32.02 14.52 -57.17
CA ASP A 70 -31.44 15.87 -57.09
C ASP A 70 -32.49 16.91 -56.63
N ARG A 71 -32.05 18.17 -56.50
CA ARG A 71 -32.93 19.30 -56.12
C ARG A 71 -34.16 19.48 -57.03
N TYR A 72 -34.16 18.86 -58.21
CA TYR A 72 -35.23 18.92 -59.21
C TYR A 72 -36.02 17.60 -59.30
N GLY A 73 -35.82 16.67 -58.37
CA GLY A 73 -36.55 15.40 -58.37
C GLY A 73 -36.03 14.38 -59.39
N THR A 74 -34.81 14.54 -59.92
CA THR A 74 -34.24 13.67 -60.95
C THR A 74 -33.18 12.73 -60.36
N GLN A 75 -33.39 11.42 -60.52
CA GLN A 75 -32.39 10.40 -60.21
C GLN A 75 -31.47 10.20 -61.42
N ARG A 76 -30.24 10.72 -61.35
CA ARG A 76 -29.28 10.72 -62.47
C ARG A 76 -29.00 9.32 -63.01
N VAL A 77 -28.79 8.35 -62.14
CA VAL A 77 -28.54 6.95 -62.52
C VAL A 77 -29.72 6.32 -63.25
N ILE A 78 -30.96 6.64 -62.87
CA ILE A 78 -32.18 6.13 -63.50
C ILE A 78 -32.38 6.74 -64.88
N THR A 79 -32.11 8.05 -65.03
CA THR A 79 -32.12 8.69 -66.35
C THR A 79 -31.03 8.15 -67.27
N PHE A 80 -29.88 7.78 -66.71
CA PHE A 80 -28.80 7.14 -67.46
C PHE A 80 -29.18 5.73 -67.91
N LEU A 81 -29.74 4.89 -67.02
CA LEU A 81 -30.28 3.58 -67.38
C LEU A 81 -31.34 3.68 -68.49
N ARG A 82 -32.23 4.68 -68.41
CA ARG A 82 -33.19 4.95 -69.48
C ARG A 82 -32.48 5.26 -70.80
N GLN A 83 -31.43 6.07 -70.78
CA GLN A 83 -30.64 6.38 -71.98
C GLN A 83 -30.06 5.11 -72.60
N LEU A 84 -29.45 4.25 -71.78
CA LEU A 84 -28.88 2.98 -72.22
C LEU A 84 -29.93 2.06 -72.87
N ILE A 85 -31.15 2.00 -72.32
CA ILE A 85 -32.23 1.14 -72.81
C ILE A 85 -32.95 1.74 -74.02
N GLU A 86 -33.34 3.02 -73.97
CA GLU A 86 -34.14 3.67 -75.02
C GLU A 86 -33.29 4.06 -76.24
N GLN A 87 -32.07 4.58 -76.01
CA GLN A 87 -31.19 5.05 -77.09
C GLN A 87 -30.14 4.00 -77.49
N GLY A 88 -29.96 2.93 -76.72
CA GLY A 88 -29.02 1.85 -77.03
C GLY A 88 -27.54 2.24 -76.91
N GLY A 89 -27.22 3.27 -76.12
CA GLY A 89 -25.88 3.80 -76.00
C GLY A 89 -25.76 5.00 -75.06
N PHE A 90 -24.55 5.52 -74.91
CA PHE A 90 -24.25 6.69 -74.11
C PHE A 90 -23.09 7.50 -74.68
N TRP A 91 -22.91 8.73 -74.18
CA TRP A 91 -21.80 9.61 -74.54
C TRP A 91 -20.60 9.40 -73.61
N LEU A 92 -19.42 9.15 -74.17
CA LEU A 92 -18.19 9.03 -73.38
C LEU A 92 -17.73 10.43 -72.92
N GLY A 93 -17.69 10.64 -71.60
CA GLY A 93 -17.23 11.90 -70.99
C GLY A 93 -15.83 12.29 -71.47
N GLY A 94 -15.68 13.55 -71.90
CA GLY A 94 -14.40 14.11 -72.35
C GLY A 94 -14.03 13.87 -73.82
N LYS A 95 -14.66 12.92 -74.52
CA LYS A 95 -14.33 12.62 -75.94
C LYS A 95 -15.46 12.90 -76.95
N ASN A 96 -16.66 13.26 -76.49
CA ASN A 96 -17.85 13.52 -77.33
C ASN A 96 -18.10 12.39 -78.37
N THR A 97 -17.84 11.15 -77.98
CA THR A 97 -18.04 9.98 -78.84
C THR A 97 -19.25 9.21 -78.35
N TRP A 98 -20.16 8.86 -79.26
CA TRP A 98 -21.28 7.96 -78.98
C TRP A 98 -20.79 6.51 -78.91
N VAL A 99 -21.12 5.83 -77.81
CA VAL A 99 -20.82 4.42 -77.59
C VAL A 99 -22.12 3.64 -77.63
N ARG A 100 -22.24 2.72 -78.59
CA ARG A 100 -23.41 1.83 -78.71
C ARG A 100 -23.23 0.59 -77.84
N LEU A 101 -24.28 0.17 -77.15
CA LEU A 101 -24.29 -1.09 -76.41
C LEU A 101 -24.60 -2.26 -77.35
N GLU A 102 -23.85 -3.34 -77.22
CA GLU A 102 -24.12 -4.62 -77.87
C GLU A 102 -24.16 -5.72 -76.81
N ARG A 103 -25.24 -6.51 -76.81
CA ARG A 103 -25.42 -7.67 -75.93
C ARG A 103 -25.34 -7.38 -74.43
N ILE A 104 -25.88 -6.24 -74.02
CA ILE A 104 -26.00 -5.83 -72.61
C ILE A 104 -27.48 -5.62 -72.29
N GLN A 105 -27.95 -6.23 -71.20
CA GLN A 105 -29.33 -6.15 -70.71
C GLN A 105 -29.34 -5.72 -69.25
N PHE A 106 -30.47 -5.19 -68.79
CA PHE A 106 -30.65 -4.71 -67.41
C PHE A 106 -31.83 -5.40 -66.74
N VAL A 107 -31.66 -5.77 -65.48
CA VAL A 107 -32.72 -6.28 -64.62
C VAL A 107 -32.65 -5.52 -63.29
N GLY A 108 -33.76 -4.97 -62.82
CA GLY A 108 -33.80 -4.25 -61.54
C GLY A 108 -34.63 -5.01 -60.50
N ALA A 109 -34.22 -4.92 -59.24
CA ALA A 109 -35.04 -5.29 -58.09
C ALA A 109 -35.15 -4.10 -57.13
N CYS A 110 -36.31 -3.95 -56.49
CA CYS A 110 -36.53 -2.95 -55.46
C CYS A 110 -37.66 -3.35 -54.53
N ASN A 111 -37.68 -2.73 -53.35
CA ASN A 111 -38.83 -2.75 -52.48
C ASN A 111 -39.90 -1.75 -52.95
N PRO A 112 -41.16 -1.89 -52.51
CA PRO A 112 -42.21 -0.92 -52.82
C PRO A 112 -41.79 0.51 -52.44
N PRO A 113 -42.16 1.54 -53.25
CA PRO A 113 -41.85 2.94 -52.95
C PRO A 113 -42.61 3.49 -51.73
N THR A 114 -43.52 2.69 -51.15
CA THR A 114 -44.19 2.99 -49.87
C THR A 114 -43.25 2.84 -48.68
N ASP A 115 -42.15 2.11 -48.83
CA ASP A 115 -41.19 1.88 -47.75
C ASP A 115 -40.36 3.16 -47.48
N PRO A 116 -39.96 3.41 -46.21
CA PRO A 116 -39.14 4.57 -45.86
C PRO A 116 -37.83 4.62 -46.65
N GLY A 117 -37.45 5.81 -47.13
CA GLY A 117 -36.21 6.03 -47.88
C GLY A 117 -36.24 5.59 -49.34
N ARG A 118 -37.35 5.02 -49.84
CA ARG A 118 -37.49 4.65 -51.25
C ARG A 118 -38.07 5.78 -52.08
N VAL A 119 -37.53 5.98 -53.28
CA VAL A 119 -37.93 7.04 -54.22
C VAL A 119 -38.66 6.42 -55.41
N PRO A 120 -39.88 6.87 -55.76
CA PRO A 120 -40.60 6.35 -56.92
C PRO A 120 -39.80 6.49 -58.23
N ILE A 121 -39.66 5.39 -58.97
CA ILE A 121 -38.96 5.35 -60.26
C ILE A 121 -39.75 6.18 -61.29
N SER A 122 -39.03 6.94 -62.13
CA SER A 122 -39.65 7.71 -63.20
C SER A 122 -40.46 6.83 -64.16
N LEU A 123 -41.70 7.24 -64.45
CA LEU A 123 -42.57 6.61 -65.45
C LEU A 123 -41.91 6.46 -66.83
N ARG A 124 -40.94 7.34 -67.14
CA ARG A 124 -40.20 7.31 -68.40
C ARG A 124 -39.30 6.07 -68.53
N LEU A 125 -38.75 5.57 -67.42
CA LEU A 125 -38.04 4.28 -67.41
C LEU A 125 -39.02 3.12 -67.34
N LEU A 126 -40.06 3.21 -66.48
CA LEU A 126 -41.07 2.16 -66.31
C LEU A 126 -41.82 1.83 -67.60
N ARG A 127 -41.91 2.76 -68.57
CA ARG A 127 -42.40 2.48 -69.92
C ARG A 127 -41.66 1.32 -70.61
N HIS A 128 -40.38 1.16 -70.32
CA HIS A 128 -39.51 0.12 -70.89
C HIS A 128 -39.29 -1.08 -69.96
N ALA A 129 -39.62 -0.93 -68.68
CA ALA A 129 -39.34 -1.94 -67.66
C ALA A 129 -40.65 -2.60 -67.18
N PRO A 130 -40.94 -3.84 -67.61
CA PRO A 130 -42.07 -4.58 -67.06
C PRO A 130 -41.83 -4.87 -65.58
N VAL A 131 -42.83 -4.60 -64.75
CA VAL A 131 -42.75 -4.80 -63.30
C VAL A 131 -43.41 -6.12 -62.92
N LEU A 132 -42.69 -6.94 -62.16
CA LEU A 132 -43.21 -8.19 -61.57
C LEU A 132 -43.19 -8.04 -60.05
N LEU A 133 -44.37 -8.10 -59.42
CA LEU A 133 -44.48 -8.12 -57.96
C LEU A 133 -44.15 -9.53 -57.45
N VAL A 134 -43.15 -9.61 -56.56
CA VAL A 134 -42.72 -10.87 -55.93
C VAL A 134 -42.94 -10.74 -54.43
N ASP A 135 -44.01 -11.36 -53.93
CA ASP A 135 -44.31 -11.41 -52.51
C ASP A 135 -43.59 -12.58 -51.82
N PHE A 136 -43.63 -12.63 -50.50
CA PHE A 136 -43.12 -13.77 -49.74
C PHE A 136 -43.88 -15.06 -50.07
N PRO A 137 -43.21 -16.23 -50.00
CA PRO A 137 -43.88 -17.50 -50.25
C PRO A 137 -45.04 -17.71 -49.27
N SER A 138 -46.16 -18.23 -49.79
CA SER A 138 -47.32 -18.55 -48.96
C SER A 138 -46.99 -19.58 -47.88
N TYR A 139 -47.76 -19.60 -46.79
CA TYR A 139 -47.61 -20.56 -45.70
C TYR A 139 -47.40 -22.03 -46.14
N PRO A 140 -48.21 -22.63 -47.05
CA PRO A 140 -47.97 -23.99 -47.52
C PRO A 140 -46.67 -24.11 -48.35
N SER A 141 -46.30 -23.08 -49.11
CA SER A 141 -45.03 -23.06 -49.85
C SER A 141 -43.83 -23.01 -48.90
N LEU A 142 -43.89 -22.23 -47.82
CA LEU A 142 -42.85 -22.20 -46.78
C LEU A 142 -42.66 -23.57 -46.15
N LYS A 143 -43.75 -24.26 -45.79
CA LYS A 143 -43.69 -25.64 -45.29
C LYS A 143 -43.05 -26.60 -46.28
N GLN A 144 -43.37 -26.49 -47.57
CA GLN A 144 -42.76 -27.35 -48.58
C GLN A 144 -41.26 -27.08 -48.76
N ILE A 145 -40.87 -25.80 -48.82
CA ILE A 145 -39.47 -25.38 -49.00
C ILE A 145 -38.65 -25.80 -47.77
N TYR A 146 -39.05 -25.38 -46.58
CA TYR A 146 -38.31 -25.68 -45.34
C TYR A 146 -38.44 -27.12 -44.88
N GLY A 147 -39.55 -27.79 -45.22
CA GLY A 147 -39.68 -29.23 -45.02
C GLY A 147 -38.70 -30.04 -45.85
N THR A 148 -38.32 -29.54 -47.03
CA THR A 148 -37.28 -30.17 -47.84
C THR A 148 -35.89 -30.01 -47.20
N PHE A 149 -35.58 -28.82 -46.69
CA PHE A 149 -34.32 -28.58 -45.97
C PHE A 149 -34.25 -29.38 -44.66
N ASN A 150 -35.29 -29.36 -43.83
CA ASN A 150 -35.33 -30.11 -42.58
C ASN A 150 -35.26 -31.63 -42.80
N ARG A 151 -35.84 -32.13 -43.91
CA ARG A 151 -35.68 -33.53 -44.31
C ARG A 151 -34.24 -33.88 -44.64
N ALA A 152 -33.48 -32.95 -45.23
CA ALA A 152 -32.06 -33.15 -45.52
C ALA A 152 -31.22 -33.05 -44.23
N LEU A 153 -31.52 -32.08 -43.37
CA LEU A 153 -30.87 -31.88 -42.07
C LEU A 153 -30.98 -33.14 -41.19
N LEU A 154 -32.18 -33.67 -41.00
CA LEU A 154 -32.41 -34.85 -40.16
C LEU A 154 -31.96 -36.18 -40.80
N LYS A 155 -31.28 -36.15 -41.96
CA LYS A 155 -30.50 -37.31 -42.43
C LYS A 155 -29.22 -37.50 -41.62
N LEU A 156 -28.70 -36.42 -41.02
CA LEU A 156 -27.53 -36.46 -40.15
C LEU A 156 -27.83 -37.19 -38.82
N THR A 157 -29.11 -37.20 -38.41
CA THR A 157 -29.60 -37.87 -37.19
C THR A 157 -30.76 -38.82 -37.53
N PRO A 158 -30.46 -40.04 -38.03
CA PRO A 158 -31.46 -40.97 -38.55
C PRO A 158 -32.59 -41.31 -37.57
N SER A 159 -32.29 -41.38 -36.27
CA SER A 159 -33.24 -41.63 -35.18
C SER A 159 -34.35 -40.59 -35.08
N LEU A 160 -34.11 -39.35 -35.52
CA LEU A 160 -35.06 -38.24 -35.44
C LEU A 160 -35.81 -37.97 -36.75
N ARG A 161 -35.63 -38.81 -37.78
CA ARG A 161 -36.21 -38.60 -39.11
C ARG A 161 -37.76 -38.56 -39.13
N SER A 162 -38.42 -39.18 -38.15
CA SER A 162 -39.88 -39.09 -37.99
C SER A 162 -40.37 -37.69 -37.62
N TYR A 163 -39.49 -36.84 -37.07
CA TYR A 163 -39.82 -35.50 -36.56
C TYR A 163 -39.65 -34.38 -37.57
N VAL A 164 -39.38 -34.69 -38.85
CA VAL A 164 -39.24 -33.69 -39.93
C VAL A 164 -40.48 -32.80 -40.05
N GLN A 165 -41.67 -33.41 -40.00
CA GLN A 165 -42.92 -32.67 -40.17
C GLN A 165 -43.22 -31.77 -38.94
N PRO A 166 -43.20 -32.28 -37.69
CA PRO A 166 -43.30 -31.44 -36.49
C PRO A 166 -42.30 -30.29 -36.43
N LEU A 167 -41.03 -30.54 -36.78
CA LEU A 167 -39.99 -29.51 -36.80
C LEU A 167 -40.32 -28.40 -37.80
N THR A 168 -40.74 -28.78 -39.00
CA THR A 168 -41.09 -27.83 -40.06
C THR A 168 -42.32 -27.02 -39.71
N ASP A 169 -43.35 -27.67 -39.18
CA ASP A 169 -44.58 -27.01 -38.78
C ASP A 169 -44.31 -26.01 -37.64
N ALA A 170 -43.55 -26.41 -36.63
CA ALA A 170 -43.16 -25.52 -35.53
C ALA A 170 -42.34 -24.30 -36.01
N MET A 171 -41.34 -24.52 -36.88
CA MET A 171 -40.51 -23.41 -37.39
C MET A 171 -41.35 -22.39 -38.17
N VAL A 172 -42.25 -22.86 -39.05
CA VAL A 172 -43.10 -21.98 -39.86
C VAL A 172 -44.14 -21.28 -39.01
N ASP A 173 -44.72 -21.95 -38.01
CA ASP A 173 -45.71 -21.35 -37.09
C ASP A 173 -45.09 -20.26 -36.21
N VAL A 174 -43.87 -20.48 -35.71
CA VAL A 174 -43.12 -19.46 -34.96
C VAL A 174 -42.82 -18.25 -35.84
N TYR A 175 -42.39 -18.47 -37.08
CA TYR A 175 -42.14 -17.39 -38.04
C TYR A 175 -43.40 -16.58 -38.36
N ASP A 176 -44.49 -17.25 -38.71
CA ASP A 176 -45.77 -16.62 -39.08
C ASP A 176 -46.38 -15.83 -37.91
N SER A 177 -46.30 -16.38 -36.68
CA SER A 177 -46.78 -15.71 -35.46
C SER A 177 -45.99 -14.44 -35.15
N ASN A 178 -44.65 -14.49 -35.27
CA ASN A 178 -43.81 -13.30 -35.08
C ASN A 178 -44.04 -12.25 -36.17
N GLN A 179 -44.10 -12.67 -37.44
CA GLN A 179 -44.31 -11.77 -38.58
C GLN A 179 -45.64 -11.00 -38.46
N LYS A 180 -46.70 -11.64 -37.96
CA LYS A 180 -48.01 -11.00 -37.74
C LYS A 180 -48.01 -10.06 -36.54
N LYS A 181 -47.26 -10.37 -35.49
CA LYS A 181 -47.27 -9.61 -34.23
C LYS A 181 -46.41 -8.36 -34.31
N PHE A 182 -45.23 -8.47 -34.92
CA PHE A 182 -44.19 -7.45 -34.91
C PHE A 182 -44.01 -6.87 -36.31
N THR A 183 -44.37 -5.59 -36.47
CA THR A 183 -44.35 -4.90 -37.76
C THR A 183 -43.38 -3.73 -37.76
N ALA A 184 -42.95 -3.31 -38.95
CA ALA A 184 -42.06 -2.16 -39.14
C ALA A 184 -42.66 -0.83 -38.62
N GLU A 185 -43.99 -0.76 -38.46
CA GLU A 185 -44.69 0.38 -37.86
C GLU A 185 -44.41 0.52 -36.36
N MET A 186 -44.22 -0.60 -35.64
CA MET A 186 -43.87 -0.59 -34.21
C MET A 186 -42.42 -0.16 -34.02
N GLN A 187 -41.51 -0.79 -34.76
CA GLN A 187 -40.09 -0.49 -34.77
C GLN A 187 -39.52 -0.77 -36.17
N PRO A 188 -38.62 0.08 -36.69
CA PRO A 188 -38.19 -0.02 -38.09
C PRO A 188 -37.36 -1.28 -38.39
N HIS A 189 -36.77 -1.91 -37.36
CA HIS A 189 -35.98 -3.13 -37.49
C HIS A 189 -36.82 -4.42 -37.36
N TYR A 190 -38.13 -4.33 -37.12
CA TYR A 190 -39.04 -5.48 -37.06
C TYR A 190 -39.44 -5.94 -38.46
N ILE A 191 -38.42 -6.30 -39.25
CA ILE A 191 -38.56 -6.80 -40.62
C ILE A 191 -38.36 -8.31 -40.58
N TYR A 192 -39.39 -9.06 -40.97
CA TYR A 192 -39.34 -10.51 -41.06
C TYR A 192 -39.42 -10.95 -42.51
N SER A 193 -38.48 -11.80 -42.90
CA SER A 193 -38.46 -12.43 -44.21
C SER A 193 -38.15 -13.92 -44.07
N PRO A 194 -38.40 -14.73 -45.11
CA PRO A 194 -37.99 -16.13 -45.10
C PRO A 194 -36.48 -16.34 -44.85
N ARG A 195 -35.64 -15.29 -44.95
CA ARG A 195 -34.21 -15.38 -44.59
C ARG A 195 -34.01 -15.81 -43.14
N GLU A 196 -34.92 -15.47 -42.22
CA GLU A 196 -34.82 -15.91 -40.82
C GLU A 196 -34.96 -17.42 -40.69
N LEU A 197 -35.88 -18.04 -41.44
CA LEU A 197 -36.00 -19.49 -41.50
C LEU A 197 -34.76 -20.15 -42.12
N SER A 198 -34.16 -19.51 -43.13
CA SER A 198 -32.89 -19.97 -43.72
C SER A 198 -31.72 -19.86 -42.72
N ARG A 199 -31.64 -18.78 -41.94
CA ARG A 199 -30.64 -18.62 -40.86
C ARG A 199 -30.85 -19.67 -39.78
N TRP A 200 -32.11 -19.92 -39.40
CA TRP A 200 -32.45 -20.95 -38.41
C TRP A 200 -31.99 -22.33 -38.87
N MET A 201 -32.30 -22.71 -40.12
CA MET A 201 -31.87 -24.00 -40.66
C MET A 201 -30.34 -24.11 -40.74
N ARG A 202 -29.65 -23.05 -41.17
CA ARG A 202 -28.17 -23.02 -41.18
C ARG A 202 -27.58 -23.16 -39.78
N ALA A 203 -28.13 -22.46 -38.80
CA ALA A 203 -27.67 -22.56 -37.42
C ALA A 203 -27.86 -23.98 -36.86
N LEU A 204 -29.00 -24.63 -37.17
CA LEU A 204 -29.21 -26.04 -36.84
C LEU A 204 -28.23 -26.96 -37.56
N TYR A 205 -27.92 -26.70 -38.84
CA TYR A 205 -26.94 -27.47 -39.59
C TYR A 205 -25.55 -27.36 -38.98
N GLU A 206 -25.07 -26.15 -38.69
CA GLU A 206 -23.76 -25.91 -38.08
C GLU A 206 -23.65 -26.48 -36.66
N ALA A 207 -24.76 -26.56 -35.93
CA ALA A 207 -24.81 -27.20 -34.62
C ALA A 207 -24.77 -28.73 -34.72
N ILE A 208 -25.41 -29.33 -35.73
CA ILE A 208 -25.60 -30.78 -35.84
C ILE A 208 -24.46 -31.46 -36.63
N GLU A 209 -23.98 -30.86 -37.72
CA GLU A 209 -22.94 -31.43 -38.59
C GLU A 209 -21.66 -31.86 -37.84
N PRO A 210 -21.11 -31.06 -36.91
CA PRO A 210 -19.86 -31.42 -36.22
C PRO A 210 -20.03 -32.50 -35.14
N LEU A 211 -21.26 -32.89 -34.81
CA LEU A 211 -21.50 -33.84 -33.72
C LEU A 211 -21.13 -35.26 -34.16
N GLU A 212 -20.22 -35.85 -33.39
CA GLU A 212 -19.76 -37.24 -33.59
C GLU A 212 -20.76 -38.27 -33.06
N TYR A 213 -21.85 -37.84 -32.41
CA TYR A 213 -22.88 -38.68 -31.78
C TYR A 213 -24.30 -38.26 -32.20
N GLU A 214 -25.25 -39.20 -32.14
CA GLU A 214 -26.66 -38.91 -32.40
C GLU A 214 -27.28 -38.11 -31.25
N ILE A 215 -28.08 -37.11 -31.61
CA ILE A 215 -28.79 -36.23 -30.67
C ILE A 215 -30.13 -36.88 -30.30
N ASP A 216 -30.53 -36.74 -29.04
CA ASP A 216 -31.87 -37.09 -28.60
C ASP A 216 -32.91 -36.02 -28.98
N ILE A 217 -34.18 -36.38 -28.85
CA ILE A 217 -35.27 -35.45 -29.19
C ILE A 217 -35.31 -34.25 -28.25
N GLU A 218 -34.97 -34.41 -26.97
CA GLU A 218 -34.98 -33.33 -25.99
C GLU A 218 -33.93 -32.27 -26.31
N THR A 219 -32.69 -32.68 -26.63
CA THR A 219 -31.64 -31.73 -27.02
C THR A 219 -31.97 -31.06 -28.35
N LEU A 220 -32.58 -31.77 -29.31
CA LEU A 220 -33.05 -31.13 -30.54
C LEU A 220 -34.09 -30.03 -30.24
N VAL A 221 -35.08 -30.31 -29.39
CA VAL A 221 -36.11 -29.32 -29.02
C VAL A 221 -35.49 -28.12 -28.29
N LYS A 222 -34.54 -28.36 -27.37
CA LYS A 222 -33.80 -27.27 -26.68
C LYS A 222 -32.98 -26.42 -27.66
N LEU A 223 -32.30 -27.05 -28.62
CA LEU A 223 -31.51 -26.35 -29.64
C LEU A 223 -32.41 -25.51 -30.57
N VAL A 224 -33.53 -26.08 -31.02
CA VAL A 224 -34.52 -25.38 -31.84
C VAL A 224 -35.11 -24.20 -31.07
N PHE A 225 -35.44 -24.39 -29.79
CA PHE A 225 -35.89 -23.33 -28.90
C PHE A 225 -34.84 -22.21 -28.75
N HIS A 226 -33.58 -22.58 -28.49
CA HIS A 226 -32.48 -21.63 -28.35
C HIS A 226 -32.30 -20.77 -29.61
N GLU A 227 -32.18 -21.40 -30.78
CA GLU A 227 -32.00 -20.67 -32.05
C GLU A 227 -33.21 -19.81 -32.42
N ALA A 228 -34.44 -20.22 -32.07
CA ALA A 228 -35.61 -19.36 -32.20
C ALA A 228 -35.47 -18.08 -31.38
N LEU A 229 -35.05 -18.18 -30.11
CA LEU A 229 -34.85 -16.99 -29.28
C LEU A 229 -33.77 -16.08 -29.87
N ARG A 230 -32.65 -16.65 -30.32
CA ARG A 230 -31.54 -15.88 -30.89
C ARG A 230 -31.92 -15.14 -32.19
N LEU A 231 -32.92 -15.64 -32.94
CA LEU A 231 -33.39 -15.01 -34.17
C LEU A 231 -34.53 -14.03 -33.94
N PHE A 232 -35.53 -14.40 -33.13
CA PHE A 232 -36.78 -13.65 -32.99
C PHE A 232 -36.82 -12.79 -31.72
N MET A 233 -36.22 -13.21 -30.62
CA MET A 233 -36.27 -12.49 -29.34
C MET A 233 -35.17 -11.41 -29.23
N ASP A 234 -33.94 -11.71 -29.69
CA ASP A 234 -32.78 -10.82 -29.51
C ASP A 234 -32.92 -9.45 -30.20
N ARG A 235 -33.81 -9.35 -31.21
CA ARG A 235 -34.12 -8.09 -31.90
C ARG A 235 -35.16 -7.24 -31.19
N LEU A 236 -35.87 -7.76 -30.19
CA LEU A 236 -37.00 -7.09 -29.55
C LEU A 236 -36.55 -6.11 -28.47
N VAL A 237 -37.21 -4.95 -28.43
CA VAL A 237 -36.82 -3.81 -27.61
C VAL A 237 -37.35 -3.92 -26.18
N THR A 238 -38.64 -4.22 -26.01
CA THR A 238 -39.28 -4.17 -24.69
C THR A 238 -39.35 -5.55 -24.02
N SER A 239 -39.29 -5.57 -22.69
CA SER A 239 -39.37 -6.83 -21.93
C SER A 239 -40.70 -7.57 -22.15
N ASP A 240 -41.80 -6.85 -22.37
CA ASP A 240 -43.11 -7.47 -22.61
C ASP A 240 -43.16 -8.18 -23.97
N GLU A 241 -42.54 -7.60 -25.00
CA GLU A 241 -42.40 -8.24 -26.32
C GLU A 241 -41.52 -9.48 -26.23
N GLN A 242 -40.39 -9.39 -25.51
CA GLN A 242 -39.49 -10.53 -25.29
C GLN A 242 -40.17 -11.67 -24.55
N LYS A 243 -40.91 -11.37 -23.47
CA LYS A 243 -41.72 -12.36 -22.73
C LYS A 243 -42.74 -13.03 -23.62
N TRP A 244 -43.48 -12.25 -24.41
CA TRP A 244 -44.47 -12.79 -25.35
C TRP A 244 -43.82 -13.75 -26.35
N CYS A 245 -42.70 -13.36 -26.95
CA CYS A 245 -41.98 -14.20 -27.90
C CYS A 245 -41.50 -15.49 -27.24
N PHE A 246 -40.91 -15.40 -26.06
CA PHE A 246 -40.44 -16.56 -25.29
C PHE A 246 -41.56 -17.56 -25.02
N HIS A 247 -42.70 -17.10 -24.51
CA HIS A 247 -43.85 -17.95 -24.21
C HIS A 247 -44.46 -18.53 -25.49
N MET A 248 -44.61 -17.73 -26.54
CA MET A 248 -45.16 -18.18 -27.82
C MET A 248 -44.31 -19.29 -28.45
N VAL A 249 -42.98 -19.14 -28.47
CA VAL A 249 -42.07 -20.19 -28.99
C VAL A 249 -42.17 -21.45 -28.13
N LYS A 250 -42.18 -21.31 -26.80
CA LYS A 250 -42.31 -22.43 -25.85
C LYS A 250 -43.61 -23.21 -26.07
N GLU A 251 -44.74 -22.51 -26.17
CA GLU A 251 -46.05 -23.11 -26.40
C GLU A 251 -46.14 -23.78 -27.78
N THR A 252 -45.60 -23.15 -28.82
CA THR A 252 -45.60 -23.71 -30.18
C THR A 252 -44.80 -25.01 -30.24
N LEU A 253 -43.60 -25.05 -29.65
CA LEU A 253 -42.81 -26.28 -29.58
C LEU A 253 -43.48 -27.35 -28.72
N ARG A 254 -44.10 -26.99 -27.60
CA ARG A 254 -44.87 -27.93 -26.76
C ARG A 254 -46.02 -28.60 -27.52
N ASN A 255 -46.70 -27.85 -28.38
CA ASN A 255 -47.81 -28.36 -29.19
C ASN A 255 -47.34 -29.35 -30.27
N HIS A 256 -46.20 -29.07 -30.92
CA HIS A 256 -45.66 -29.91 -31.99
C HIS A 256 -44.81 -31.09 -31.47
N PHE A 257 -44.21 -30.97 -30.28
CA PHE A 257 -43.38 -31.99 -29.65
C PHE A 257 -43.93 -32.42 -28.26
N PRO A 258 -45.11 -33.06 -28.19
CA PRO A 258 -45.74 -33.41 -26.92
C PRO A 258 -44.92 -34.41 -26.09
N GLN A 259 -44.12 -35.27 -26.72
CA GLN A 259 -43.29 -36.29 -26.03
C GLN A 259 -42.07 -35.69 -25.31
N SER A 260 -41.63 -34.50 -25.71
CA SER A 260 -40.43 -33.82 -25.17
C SER A 260 -40.79 -32.49 -24.52
N ALA A 261 -42.07 -32.25 -24.27
CA ALA A 261 -42.58 -31.02 -23.65
C ALA A 261 -41.97 -30.78 -22.26
N THR A 262 -41.70 -31.86 -21.50
CA THR A 262 -41.06 -31.83 -20.18
C THR A 262 -39.70 -31.14 -20.19
N ALA A 263 -38.92 -31.27 -21.28
CA ALA A 263 -37.61 -30.63 -21.40
C ALA A 263 -37.67 -29.09 -21.37
N LEU A 264 -38.82 -28.51 -21.72
CA LEU A 264 -39.05 -27.07 -21.72
C LEU A 264 -39.82 -26.60 -20.47
N GLU A 265 -40.42 -27.49 -19.67
CA GLU A 265 -41.28 -27.08 -18.54
C GLU A 265 -40.51 -26.30 -17.48
N VAL A 266 -39.29 -26.73 -17.15
CA VAL A 266 -38.40 -26.11 -16.15
C VAL A 266 -37.86 -24.74 -16.60
N VAL A 267 -37.98 -24.41 -17.89
CA VAL A 267 -37.38 -23.19 -18.46
C VAL A 267 -38.36 -22.03 -18.32
N GLU A 268 -38.06 -21.09 -17.42
CA GLU A 268 -38.82 -19.86 -17.23
C GLU A 268 -38.09 -18.63 -17.79
N TYR A 269 -38.83 -17.64 -18.27
CA TYR A 269 -38.24 -16.38 -18.74
C TYR A 269 -37.58 -15.66 -17.56
N GLY A 270 -36.28 -15.41 -17.66
CA GLY A 270 -35.49 -14.85 -16.57
C GLY A 270 -35.32 -15.79 -15.37
N GLY A 271 -35.57 -17.09 -15.57
CA GLY A 271 -35.38 -18.12 -14.54
C GLY A 271 -33.92 -18.51 -14.35
N GLN A 272 -33.67 -19.32 -13.32
CA GLN A 272 -32.31 -19.72 -12.88
C GLN A 272 -31.60 -20.69 -13.83
N HIS A 273 -32.34 -21.32 -14.75
CA HIS A 273 -31.83 -22.32 -15.69
C HIS A 273 -32.14 -21.92 -17.14
N PRO A 274 -31.49 -20.86 -17.68
CA PRO A 274 -31.62 -20.53 -19.09
C PRO A 274 -30.96 -21.61 -19.96
N ILE A 275 -31.55 -21.91 -21.11
CA ILE A 275 -30.92 -22.78 -22.11
C ILE A 275 -29.88 -21.98 -22.88
N LEU A 276 -28.61 -22.25 -22.60
CA LEU A 276 -27.45 -21.65 -23.25
C LEU A 276 -26.65 -22.73 -23.98
N PHE A 277 -26.22 -22.44 -25.21
CA PHE A 277 -25.34 -23.30 -25.98
C PHE A 277 -23.99 -22.61 -26.20
N SER A 278 -22.90 -23.37 -26.07
CA SER A 278 -21.54 -22.85 -26.24
C SER A 278 -20.57 -23.95 -26.68
N THR A 279 -19.44 -23.58 -27.30
CA THR A 279 -18.29 -24.48 -27.52
C THR A 279 -17.07 -24.11 -26.67
N TRP A 280 -17.22 -23.25 -25.67
CA TRP A 280 -16.07 -22.82 -24.87
C TRP A 280 -15.68 -23.84 -23.81
N LEU A 281 -16.67 -24.59 -23.33
CA LEU A 281 -16.48 -25.67 -22.37
C LEU A 281 -16.20 -27.02 -23.06
N SER A 282 -16.65 -27.19 -24.30
CA SER A 282 -16.54 -28.44 -25.05
C SER A 282 -16.22 -28.17 -26.52
N LYS A 283 -15.58 -29.12 -27.22
CA LYS A 283 -15.27 -28.99 -28.66
C LYS A 283 -16.51 -28.74 -29.52
N ASN A 284 -17.67 -29.23 -29.09
CA ASN A 284 -18.91 -29.23 -29.86
C ASN A 284 -19.91 -28.20 -29.30
N TYR A 285 -20.92 -27.82 -30.10
CA TYR A 285 -21.95 -26.88 -29.67
C TYR A 285 -22.97 -27.58 -28.78
N THR A 286 -22.79 -27.48 -27.46
CA THR A 286 -23.58 -28.22 -26.47
C THR A 286 -24.15 -27.31 -25.39
N GLU A 287 -25.15 -27.82 -24.66
CA GLU A 287 -25.77 -27.12 -23.55
C GLU A 287 -24.75 -26.85 -22.44
N ALA A 288 -24.68 -25.60 -21.98
CA ALA A 288 -23.72 -25.16 -20.98
C ALA A 288 -24.45 -24.48 -19.82
N THR A 289 -23.96 -24.72 -18.60
CA THR A 289 -24.54 -24.08 -17.41
C THR A 289 -23.99 -22.66 -17.24
N THR A 290 -24.83 -21.75 -16.74
CA THR A 290 -24.43 -20.36 -16.47
C THR A 290 -23.24 -20.27 -15.50
N ILE A 291 -23.16 -21.17 -14.52
CA ILE A 291 -22.10 -21.19 -13.50
C ILE A 291 -20.76 -21.54 -14.13
N ASP A 292 -20.71 -22.59 -14.95
CA ASP A 292 -19.46 -23.05 -15.58
C ASP A 292 -18.99 -22.04 -16.63
N LEU A 293 -19.92 -21.48 -17.40
CA LEU A 293 -19.62 -20.39 -18.34
C LEU A 293 -19.07 -19.15 -17.63
N ARG A 294 -19.69 -18.74 -16.52
CA ARG A 294 -19.22 -17.57 -15.75
C ARG A 294 -17.79 -17.78 -15.26
N LYS A 295 -17.48 -18.93 -14.66
CA LYS A 295 -16.12 -19.28 -14.21
C LYS A 295 -15.12 -19.27 -15.36
N HIS A 296 -15.51 -19.82 -16.52
CA HIS A 296 -14.65 -19.83 -17.71
C HIS A 296 -14.37 -18.42 -18.22
N ILE A 297 -15.40 -17.59 -18.34
CA ILE A 297 -15.29 -16.21 -18.82
C ILE A 297 -14.43 -15.37 -17.87
N GLU A 298 -14.65 -15.47 -16.55
CA GLU A 298 -13.85 -14.76 -15.55
C GLU A 298 -12.36 -15.15 -15.61
N ALA A 299 -12.05 -16.43 -15.80
CA ALA A 299 -10.68 -16.89 -15.96
C ALA A 299 -10.03 -16.34 -17.24
N ARG A 300 -10.76 -16.32 -18.36
CA ARG A 300 -10.28 -15.79 -19.64
C ARG A 300 -10.15 -14.27 -19.65
N LEU A 301 -11.05 -13.57 -18.98
CA LEU A 301 -11.00 -12.11 -18.83
C LEU A 301 -9.74 -11.64 -18.12
N ARG A 302 -9.21 -12.41 -17.15
CA ARG A 302 -7.93 -12.07 -16.48
C ARG A 302 -6.78 -11.99 -17.48
N VAL A 303 -6.67 -12.97 -18.39
CA VAL A 303 -5.65 -12.98 -19.44
C VAL A 303 -5.89 -11.85 -20.44
N PHE A 304 -7.15 -11.62 -20.83
CA PHE A 304 -7.51 -10.52 -21.72
C PHE A 304 -7.13 -9.14 -21.15
N TYR A 305 -7.20 -8.96 -19.82
CA TYR A 305 -6.78 -7.71 -19.18
C TYR A 305 -5.28 -7.47 -19.24
N GLU A 306 -4.47 -8.53 -19.21
CA GLU A 306 -3.02 -8.43 -19.34
C GLU A 306 -2.58 -8.14 -20.78
N GLU A 307 -3.28 -8.71 -21.77
CA GLU A 307 -2.89 -8.60 -23.19
C GLU A 307 -3.46 -7.37 -23.91
N GLU A 308 -4.73 -7.01 -23.68
CA GLU A 308 -5.47 -6.06 -24.54
C GLU A 308 -5.98 -4.82 -23.79
N LEU A 309 -6.56 -4.96 -22.60
CA LEU A 309 -7.38 -3.91 -21.99
C LEU A 309 -7.32 -3.83 -20.44
N ASN A 310 -6.97 -2.68 -19.89
CA ASN A 310 -6.97 -2.44 -18.43
C ASN A 310 -8.35 -2.17 -17.80
N VAL A 311 -9.46 -2.51 -18.47
CA VAL A 311 -10.82 -2.18 -17.98
C VAL A 311 -11.47 -3.40 -17.34
N GLN A 312 -11.64 -3.37 -16.01
CA GLN A 312 -12.38 -4.39 -15.27
C GLN A 312 -13.85 -4.43 -15.68
N LEU A 313 -14.28 -5.56 -16.26
CA LEU A 313 -15.65 -5.89 -16.61
C LEU A 313 -16.22 -6.81 -15.54
N VAL A 314 -17.48 -6.57 -15.16
CA VAL A 314 -18.21 -7.46 -14.26
C VAL A 314 -19.03 -8.43 -15.11
N VAL A 315 -18.91 -9.73 -14.83
CA VAL A 315 -19.62 -10.79 -15.55
C VAL A 315 -20.98 -11.05 -14.89
N PHE A 316 -22.02 -10.38 -15.40
CA PHE A 316 -23.42 -10.64 -15.02
C PHE A 316 -24.16 -11.41 -16.11
N ASP A 317 -25.37 -11.92 -15.82
CA ASP A 317 -26.06 -12.87 -16.68
C ASP A 317 -26.31 -12.36 -18.10
N SER A 318 -26.73 -11.10 -18.25
CA SER A 318 -26.90 -10.49 -19.57
C SER A 318 -25.58 -10.37 -20.35
N VAL A 319 -24.43 -10.19 -19.68
CA VAL A 319 -23.11 -10.24 -20.35
C VAL A 319 -22.87 -11.61 -20.94
N ILE A 320 -23.15 -12.69 -20.20
CA ILE A 320 -22.99 -14.07 -20.69
C ILE A 320 -23.86 -14.29 -21.92
N ASP A 321 -25.11 -13.84 -21.89
CA ASP A 321 -26.00 -13.89 -23.05
C ASP A 321 -25.43 -13.18 -24.28
N HIS A 322 -25.04 -11.90 -24.14
CA HIS A 322 -24.51 -11.11 -25.25
C HIS A 322 -23.20 -11.68 -25.81
N VAL A 323 -22.32 -12.13 -24.92
CA VAL A 323 -21.05 -12.75 -25.29
C VAL A 323 -21.27 -14.01 -26.14
N LEU A 324 -22.22 -14.87 -25.75
CA LEU A 324 -22.59 -16.05 -26.54
C LEU A 324 -23.30 -15.68 -27.85
N ARG A 325 -24.12 -14.62 -27.88
CA ARG A 325 -24.75 -14.11 -29.10
C ARG A 325 -23.71 -13.64 -30.12
N ILE A 326 -22.75 -12.84 -29.66
CA ILE A 326 -21.63 -12.35 -30.47
C ILE A 326 -20.82 -13.54 -30.98
N ASP A 327 -20.44 -14.48 -30.11
CA ASP A 327 -19.65 -15.66 -30.47
C ASP A 327 -20.34 -16.53 -31.53
N ARG A 328 -21.65 -16.78 -31.37
CA ARG A 328 -22.45 -17.52 -32.34
C ARG A 328 -22.41 -16.85 -33.72
N VAL A 329 -22.60 -15.53 -33.79
CA VAL A 329 -22.61 -14.80 -35.07
C VAL A 329 -21.23 -14.77 -35.71
N LEU A 330 -20.17 -14.50 -34.94
CA LEU A 330 -18.80 -14.39 -35.47
C LEU A 330 -18.21 -15.72 -36.00
N ARG A 331 -18.86 -16.85 -35.74
CA ARG A 331 -18.47 -18.14 -36.32
C ARG A 331 -19.08 -18.42 -37.68
N GLN A 332 -20.19 -17.76 -37.98
CA GLN A 332 -20.89 -17.95 -39.25
C GLN A 332 -20.18 -17.16 -40.35
N PRO A 333 -19.98 -17.74 -41.55
CA PRO A 333 -19.53 -16.95 -42.69
C PRO A 333 -20.58 -15.87 -43.00
N LEU A 334 -20.13 -14.65 -43.33
CA LEU A 334 -20.99 -13.46 -43.41
C LEU A 334 -21.73 -13.14 -42.10
N GLY A 335 -21.16 -13.56 -40.98
CA GLY A 335 -21.63 -13.26 -39.63
C GLY A 335 -21.34 -11.81 -39.25
N HIS A 336 -22.22 -10.90 -39.68
CA HIS A 336 -22.18 -9.49 -39.30
C HIS A 336 -23.17 -9.21 -38.19
N LEU A 337 -22.79 -8.33 -37.27
CA LEU A 337 -23.56 -8.04 -36.06
C LEU A 337 -23.91 -6.57 -35.98
N LEU A 338 -25.13 -6.28 -35.53
CA LEU A 338 -25.59 -4.93 -35.21
C LEU A 338 -25.98 -4.88 -33.74
N LEU A 339 -25.11 -4.25 -32.94
CA LEU A 339 -25.30 -4.07 -31.51
C LEU A 339 -25.99 -2.75 -31.23
N VAL A 340 -27.21 -2.81 -30.69
CA VAL A 340 -28.00 -1.61 -30.36
C VAL A 340 -28.21 -1.54 -28.86
N GLY A 341 -27.74 -0.46 -28.23
CA GLY A 341 -27.94 -0.23 -26.80
C GLY A 341 -27.32 1.06 -26.31
N GLU A 342 -27.53 1.39 -25.03
CA GLU A 342 -27.03 2.64 -24.46
C GLU A 342 -25.49 2.71 -24.46
N SER A 343 -24.97 3.94 -24.36
CA SER A 343 -23.53 4.16 -24.26
C SER A 343 -22.95 3.49 -23.01
N GLY A 344 -21.76 2.89 -23.12
CA GLY A 344 -21.13 2.21 -21.98
C GLY A 344 -21.78 0.89 -21.55
N ALA A 345 -22.80 0.38 -22.26
CA ALA A 345 -23.40 -0.94 -21.97
C ALA A 345 -22.46 -2.14 -22.21
N GLY A 346 -21.26 -1.92 -22.77
CA GLY A 346 -20.25 -2.96 -23.01
C GLY A 346 -20.13 -3.41 -24.47
N LYS A 347 -20.92 -2.88 -25.40
CA LYS A 347 -20.97 -3.29 -26.83
C LYS A 347 -19.60 -3.52 -27.46
N THR A 348 -18.74 -2.48 -27.47
CA THR A 348 -17.39 -2.54 -28.05
C THR A 348 -16.47 -3.47 -27.29
N VAL A 349 -16.53 -3.46 -25.95
CA VAL A 349 -15.60 -4.25 -25.11
C VAL A 349 -15.91 -5.75 -25.21
N LEU A 350 -17.18 -6.13 -25.17
CA LEU A 350 -17.59 -7.53 -25.34
C LEU A 350 -17.28 -8.04 -26.74
N SER A 351 -17.47 -7.20 -27.77
CA SER A 351 -17.10 -7.56 -29.14
C SER A 351 -15.59 -7.81 -29.27
N ARG A 352 -14.75 -6.98 -28.65
CA ARG A 352 -13.30 -7.20 -28.62
C ARG A 352 -12.92 -8.47 -27.88
N PHE A 353 -13.52 -8.72 -26.73
CA PHE A 353 -13.26 -9.91 -25.93
C PHE A 353 -13.58 -11.20 -26.69
N VAL A 354 -14.75 -11.27 -27.33
CA VAL A 354 -15.14 -12.45 -28.11
C VAL A 354 -14.26 -12.62 -29.35
N SER A 355 -13.88 -11.52 -29.99
CA SER A 355 -12.96 -11.56 -31.14
C SER A 355 -11.60 -12.11 -30.75
N TRP A 356 -11.04 -11.63 -29.63
CA TRP A 356 -9.81 -12.16 -29.05
C TRP A 356 -9.93 -13.65 -28.70
N MET A 357 -11.04 -14.05 -28.08
CA MET A 357 -11.29 -15.46 -27.74
C MET A 357 -11.30 -16.39 -28.96
N ASN A 358 -11.84 -15.92 -30.08
CA ASN A 358 -11.89 -16.67 -31.34
C ASN A 358 -10.62 -16.51 -32.20
N GLY A 359 -9.58 -15.84 -31.67
CA GLY A 359 -8.32 -15.62 -32.37
C GLY A 359 -8.43 -14.68 -33.57
N MET A 360 -9.38 -13.75 -33.54
CA MET A 360 -9.59 -12.75 -34.57
C MET A 360 -8.92 -11.44 -34.19
N SER A 361 -8.28 -10.79 -35.16
CA SER A 361 -7.72 -9.45 -34.94
C SER A 361 -8.82 -8.40 -34.98
N VAL A 362 -8.80 -7.47 -34.03
CA VAL A 362 -9.77 -6.39 -34.00
C VAL A 362 -9.23 -5.21 -34.81
N PHE A 363 -10.01 -4.77 -35.80
CA PHE A 363 -9.75 -3.52 -36.50
C PHE A 363 -10.79 -2.47 -36.09
N GLN A 364 -10.32 -1.28 -35.72
CA GLN A 364 -11.18 -0.13 -35.43
C GLN A 364 -10.55 1.13 -36.04
N ILE A 365 -11.39 1.92 -36.71
CA ILE A 365 -10.98 3.19 -37.30
C ILE A 365 -10.61 4.18 -36.20
N LYS A 366 -9.45 4.83 -36.34
CA LYS A 366 -9.02 5.94 -35.50
C LYS A 366 -9.41 7.26 -36.17
N LEU A 367 -10.58 7.77 -35.82
CA LEU A 367 -11.04 9.06 -36.35
C LEU A 367 -10.12 10.19 -35.89
N THR A 368 -9.75 11.03 -36.85
CA THR A 368 -9.19 12.36 -36.60
C THR A 368 -10.14 13.40 -37.19
N SER A 369 -10.04 14.68 -36.80
CA SER A 369 -10.89 15.74 -37.35
C SER A 369 -10.80 15.89 -38.87
N ASN A 370 -9.73 15.37 -39.48
CA ASN A 370 -9.45 15.48 -40.92
C ASN A 370 -9.61 14.12 -41.63
N TYR A 371 -10.33 13.17 -41.03
CA TYR A 371 -10.55 11.87 -41.65
C TYR A 371 -11.52 12.00 -42.84
N THR A 372 -11.05 11.66 -44.04
CA THR A 372 -11.79 11.75 -45.30
C THR A 372 -12.22 10.37 -45.81
N LEU A 373 -13.03 10.35 -46.86
CA LEU A 373 -13.43 9.12 -47.53
C LEU A 373 -12.26 8.38 -48.18
N ASP A 374 -11.25 9.09 -48.70
CA ASP A 374 -10.06 8.46 -49.30
C ASP A 374 -9.26 7.66 -48.26
N ASN A 375 -9.09 8.22 -47.05
CA ASN A 375 -8.45 7.51 -45.94
C ASN A 375 -9.25 6.26 -45.53
N PHE A 376 -10.57 6.32 -45.63
CA PHE A 376 -11.43 5.18 -45.36
C PHE A 376 -11.30 4.09 -46.42
N ASP A 377 -11.28 4.48 -47.70
CA ASP A 377 -11.03 3.54 -48.79
C ASP A 377 -9.64 2.89 -48.64
N ASP A 378 -8.61 3.63 -48.20
CA ASP A 378 -7.29 3.07 -47.87
C ASP A 378 -7.33 2.04 -46.72
N ASP A 379 -8.01 2.37 -45.62
CA ASP A 379 -8.20 1.46 -44.49
C ASP A 379 -8.95 0.18 -44.93
N LEU A 380 -9.99 0.32 -45.77
CA LEU A 380 -10.73 -0.82 -46.33
C LEU A 380 -9.85 -1.69 -47.22
N ARG A 381 -8.98 -1.11 -48.06
CA ARG A 381 -8.04 -1.89 -48.89
C ARG A 381 -7.12 -2.75 -48.02
N VAL A 382 -6.59 -2.19 -46.94
CA VAL A 382 -5.71 -2.91 -46.00
C VAL A 382 -6.46 -4.06 -45.33
N VAL A 383 -7.66 -3.81 -44.79
CA VAL A 383 -8.48 -4.85 -44.14
C VAL A 383 -8.85 -5.97 -45.11
N LEU A 384 -9.29 -5.61 -46.32
CA LEU A 384 -9.69 -6.58 -47.34
C LEU A 384 -8.52 -7.42 -47.84
N LYS A 385 -7.33 -6.82 -48.05
CA LYS A 385 -6.12 -7.58 -48.42
C LYS A 385 -5.72 -8.57 -47.33
N ARG A 386 -5.75 -8.18 -46.06
CA ARG A 386 -5.44 -9.09 -44.93
C ARG A 386 -6.45 -10.25 -44.83
N CYS A 387 -7.74 -9.96 -44.98
CA CYS A 387 -8.78 -11.00 -44.95
C CYS A 387 -8.71 -11.95 -46.16
N GLY A 388 -8.53 -11.39 -47.35
CA GLY A 388 -8.67 -12.11 -48.62
C GLY A 388 -7.39 -12.78 -49.12
N CYS A 389 -6.21 -12.17 -48.90
CA CYS A 389 -4.92 -12.70 -49.35
C CYS A 389 -4.14 -13.42 -48.24
N GLU A 390 -4.20 -12.93 -47.00
CA GLU A 390 -3.44 -13.51 -45.88
C GLU A 390 -4.27 -14.53 -45.07
N ALA A 391 -5.56 -14.67 -45.40
CA ALA A 391 -6.54 -15.50 -44.68
C ALA A 391 -6.63 -15.17 -43.18
N GLU A 392 -6.32 -13.93 -42.80
CA GLU A 392 -6.43 -13.46 -41.43
C GLU A 392 -7.91 -13.22 -41.07
N LYS A 393 -8.36 -13.73 -39.92
CA LYS A 393 -9.71 -13.46 -39.43
C LYS A 393 -9.76 -12.10 -38.74
N ILE A 394 -10.59 -11.19 -39.24
CA ILE A 394 -10.68 -9.83 -38.75
C ILE A 394 -12.10 -9.52 -38.27
N CYS A 395 -12.19 -9.01 -37.04
CA CYS A 395 -13.39 -8.36 -36.52
C CYS A 395 -13.27 -6.84 -36.69
N PHE A 396 -13.97 -6.31 -37.68
CA PHE A 396 -14.05 -4.88 -37.92
C PHE A 396 -15.17 -4.27 -37.07
N ILE A 397 -14.80 -3.51 -36.03
CA ILE A 397 -15.76 -2.78 -35.20
C ILE A 397 -15.96 -1.38 -35.78
N PHE A 398 -17.21 -1.10 -36.17
CA PHE A 398 -17.63 0.16 -36.76
C PHE A 398 -18.64 0.86 -35.86
N ASP A 399 -18.21 1.92 -35.18
CA ASP A 399 -19.06 2.65 -34.23
C ASP A 399 -19.88 3.73 -34.94
N GLU A 400 -21.01 4.13 -34.36
CA GLU A 400 -21.89 5.15 -34.92
C GLU A 400 -21.18 6.51 -35.06
N SER A 401 -20.19 6.81 -34.20
CA SER A 401 -19.36 8.02 -34.30
C SER A 401 -18.45 8.03 -35.52
N ASN A 402 -18.20 6.87 -36.13
CA ASN A 402 -17.35 6.73 -37.31
C ASN A 402 -18.07 7.13 -38.60
N VAL A 403 -19.40 7.26 -38.57
CA VAL A 403 -20.19 7.70 -39.72
C VAL A 403 -20.16 9.22 -39.81
N LEU A 404 -19.18 9.76 -40.54
CA LEU A 404 -19.07 11.20 -40.81
C LEU A 404 -19.98 11.64 -41.97
N ASP A 405 -20.16 10.76 -42.98
CA ASP A 405 -20.97 11.01 -44.17
C ASP A 405 -21.71 9.73 -44.60
N SER A 406 -22.83 9.92 -45.29
CA SER A 406 -23.63 8.89 -45.94
C SER A 406 -22.80 7.93 -46.81
N ALA A 407 -21.80 8.45 -47.53
CA ALA A 407 -20.94 7.67 -48.41
C ALA A 407 -20.19 6.53 -47.70
N PHE A 408 -19.87 6.67 -46.42
CA PHE A 408 -19.24 5.61 -45.62
C PHE A 408 -20.16 4.39 -45.48
N LEU A 409 -21.44 4.63 -45.21
CA LEU A 409 -22.44 3.56 -45.11
C LEU A 409 -22.65 2.85 -46.44
N GLU A 410 -22.44 3.52 -47.57
CA GLU A 410 -22.56 2.91 -48.89
C GLU A 410 -21.46 1.89 -49.15
N ARG A 411 -20.21 2.24 -48.82
CA ARG A 411 -19.08 1.29 -48.87
C ARG A 411 -19.35 0.08 -47.98
N MET A 412 -19.85 0.32 -46.77
CA MET A 412 -20.20 -0.76 -45.84
C MET A 412 -21.36 -1.62 -46.35
N ASN A 413 -22.38 -1.02 -46.96
CA ASN A 413 -23.51 -1.77 -47.53
C ASN A 413 -23.07 -2.67 -48.68
N ALA A 414 -22.16 -2.20 -49.54
CA ALA A 414 -21.56 -3.02 -50.59
C ALA A 414 -20.75 -4.18 -49.99
N LEU A 415 -19.91 -3.87 -48.99
CA LEU A 415 -19.10 -4.86 -48.27
C LEU A 415 -19.95 -5.96 -47.62
N LEU A 416 -21.05 -5.60 -46.97
CA LEU A 416 -22.00 -6.56 -46.38
C LEU A 416 -22.79 -7.35 -47.44
N ALA A 417 -22.94 -6.82 -48.66
CA ALA A 417 -23.69 -7.46 -49.74
C ALA A 417 -22.94 -8.64 -50.34
N SER A 418 -21.72 -8.34 -50.77
CA SER A 418 -20.96 -9.15 -51.69
C SER A 418 -19.57 -9.46 -51.14
N GLY A 419 -19.15 -8.88 -50.01
CA GLY A 419 -17.77 -9.00 -49.52
C GLY A 419 -16.77 -8.18 -50.34
N GLU A 420 -17.26 -7.26 -51.18
CA GLU A 420 -16.43 -6.42 -52.05
C GLU A 420 -17.05 -5.03 -52.21
N VAL A 421 -16.20 -4.06 -52.53
CA VAL A 421 -16.60 -2.69 -52.80
C VAL A 421 -16.21 -2.36 -54.25
N PRO A 422 -17.18 -2.15 -55.15
CA PRO A 422 -16.89 -1.80 -56.54
C PRO A 422 -16.07 -0.51 -56.65
N GLY A 423 -15.02 -0.55 -57.46
CA GLY A 423 -14.11 0.58 -57.69
C GLY A 423 -13.18 0.92 -56.52
N LEU A 424 -13.05 0.04 -55.54
CA LEU A 424 -12.08 0.21 -54.45
C LEU A 424 -10.65 -0.13 -54.90
N PHE A 425 -10.50 -1.22 -55.66
CA PHE A 425 -9.24 -1.63 -56.28
C PHE A 425 -9.28 -1.31 -57.77
N GLU A 426 -8.53 -0.31 -58.20
CA GLU A 426 -8.45 0.14 -59.60
C GLU A 426 -6.98 0.14 -60.07
N ASP A 427 -6.80 -0.02 -61.39
CA ASP A 427 -5.50 0.08 -62.08
C ASP A 427 -4.34 -0.69 -61.40
N ASP A 428 -3.36 0.04 -60.85
CA ASP A 428 -2.17 -0.51 -60.21
C ASP A 428 -2.51 -1.31 -58.94
N GLU A 429 -3.54 -0.90 -58.20
CA GLU A 429 -3.97 -1.58 -56.98
C GLU A 429 -4.61 -2.93 -57.28
N TYR A 430 -5.39 -3.00 -58.36
CA TYR A 430 -5.98 -4.25 -58.83
C TYR A 430 -4.90 -5.23 -59.28
N THR A 431 -3.90 -4.75 -60.02
CA THR A 431 -2.75 -5.56 -60.44
C THR A 431 -1.98 -6.10 -59.23
N SER A 432 -1.75 -5.26 -58.21
CA SER A 432 -1.13 -5.65 -56.93
C SER A 432 -1.98 -6.70 -56.20
N LEU A 433 -3.30 -6.53 -56.16
CA LEU A 433 -4.22 -7.48 -55.55
C LEU A 433 -4.17 -8.83 -56.25
N MET A 434 -4.22 -8.86 -57.59
CA MET A 434 -4.16 -10.08 -58.38
C MET A 434 -2.84 -10.84 -58.15
N HIS A 435 -1.72 -10.13 -58.06
CA HIS A 435 -0.44 -10.76 -57.70
C HIS A 435 -0.49 -11.40 -56.30
N ALA A 436 -1.00 -10.68 -55.30
CA ALA A 436 -1.15 -11.20 -53.94
C ALA A 436 -2.11 -12.41 -53.88
N CYS A 437 -3.19 -12.40 -54.66
CA CYS A 437 -4.13 -13.52 -54.75
C CYS A 437 -3.47 -14.77 -55.37
N ARG A 438 -2.66 -14.60 -56.43
CA ARG A 438 -1.91 -15.72 -57.03
C ARG A 438 -0.95 -16.35 -56.02
N GLU A 439 -0.26 -15.53 -55.25
CA GLU A 439 0.63 -15.99 -54.19
C GLU A 439 -0.13 -16.75 -53.09
N ALA A 440 -1.29 -16.23 -52.67
CA ALA A 440 -2.16 -16.88 -51.67
C ALA A 440 -2.68 -18.23 -52.16
N VAL A 441 -3.17 -18.31 -53.40
CA VAL A 441 -3.64 -19.56 -54.02
C VAL A 441 -2.51 -20.60 -54.11
N GLN A 442 -1.30 -20.17 -54.48
CA GLN A 442 -0.12 -21.04 -54.52
C GLN A 442 0.28 -21.54 -53.12
N ARG A 443 0.17 -20.69 -52.10
CA ARG A 443 0.46 -21.00 -50.70
C ARG A 443 -0.53 -22.01 -50.11
N ASP A 444 -1.82 -21.82 -50.41
CA ASP A 444 -2.92 -22.66 -49.90
C ASP A 444 -3.10 -23.96 -50.71
N GLY A 445 -2.39 -24.11 -51.83
CA GLY A 445 -2.46 -25.29 -52.70
C GLY A 445 -3.82 -25.47 -53.38
N VAL A 446 -4.59 -24.39 -53.54
CA VAL A 446 -5.91 -24.43 -54.19
C VAL A 446 -5.71 -24.45 -55.70
N ILE A 447 -6.36 -25.40 -56.39
CA ILE A 447 -6.33 -25.45 -57.85
C ILE A 447 -7.42 -24.49 -58.36
N VAL A 448 -6.99 -23.33 -58.85
CA VAL A 448 -7.85 -22.34 -59.51
C VAL A 448 -7.31 -22.14 -60.92
N GLU A 449 -8.16 -21.97 -61.93
CA GLU A 449 -7.66 -21.57 -63.24
C GLU A 449 -7.08 -20.16 -63.07
N ASN A 450 -5.87 -19.90 -63.59
CA ASN A 450 -5.15 -18.62 -63.39
C ASN A 450 -5.78 -17.42 -64.14
N THR A 451 -7.10 -17.42 -64.29
CA THR A 451 -7.88 -16.30 -64.81
C THR A 451 -8.12 -15.28 -63.69
N GLU A 452 -8.14 -13.99 -64.04
CA GLU A 452 -8.30 -12.91 -63.06
C GLU A 452 -9.69 -12.97 -62.40
N ASP A 453 -10.73 -13.35 -63.14
CA ASP A 453 -12.09 -13.49 -62.63
C ASP A 453 -12.21 -14.57 -61.55
N GLU A 454 -11.53 -15.71 -61.72
CA GLU A 454 -11.56 -16.78 -60.71
C GLU A 454 -10.72 -16.41 -59.48
N LEU A 455 -9.59 -15.74 -59.65
CA LEU A 455 -8.78 -15.22 -58.55
C LEU A 455 -9.56 -14.19 -57.73
N PHE A 456 -10.32 -13.30 -58.40
CA PHE A 456 -11.15 -12.33 -57.72
C PHE A 456 -12.33 -12.99 -56.99
N ARG A 457 -12.97 -14.01 -57.58
CA ARG A 457 -13.98 -14.82 -56.87
C ARG A 457 -13.40 -15.54 -55.65
N TYR A 458 -12.18 -16.06 -55.75
CA TYR A 458 -11.46 -16.65 -54.62
C TYR A 458 -11.25 -15.63 -53.50
N PHE A 459 -10.74 -14.45 -53.86
CA PHE A 459 -10.55 -13.33 -52.93
C PHE A 459 -11.86 -12.95 -52.22
N THR A 460 -12.93 -12.70 -52.97
CA THR A 460 -14.23 -12.35 -52.41
C THR A 460 -14.75 -13.44 -51.47
N LYS A 461 -14.59 -14.72 -51.81
CA LYS A 461 -14.97 -15.84 -50.93
C LYS A 461 -14.15 -15.87 -49.63
N GLN A 462 -12.86 -15.58 -49.69
CA GLN A 462 -12.01 -15.50 -48.49
C GLN A 462 -12.41 -14.32 -47.60
N VAL A 463 -12.69 -13.15 -48.19
CA VAL A 463 -13.21 -11.99 -47.45
C VAL A 463 -14.52 -12.35 -46.76
N GLN A 464 -15.49 -12.95 -47.45
CA GLN A 464 -16.78 -13.34 -46.87
C GLN A 464 -16.66 -14.32 -45.69
N ARG A 465 -15.59 -15.13 -45.66
CA ARG A 465 -15.34 -16.11 -44.61
C ARG A 465 -14.61 -15.52 -43.41
N ASN A 466 -13.68 -14.60 -43.64
CA ASN A 466 -12.74 -14.14 -42.62
C ASN A 466 -13.08 -12.74 -42.07
N LEU A 467 -13.85 -11.94 -42.81
CA LEU A 467 -14.25 -10.61 -42.38
C LEU A 467 -15.60 -10.65 -41.66
N HIS A 468 -15.59 -10.22 -40.41
CA HIS A 468 -16.79 -9.99 -39.62
C HIS A 468 -16.89 -8.51 -39.28
N VAL A 469 -18.07 -7.95 -39.43
CA VAL A 469 -18.31 -6.52 -39.19
C VAL A 469 -19.30 -6.39 -38.04
N VAL A 470 -18.93 -5.62 -37.03
CA VAL A 470 -19.75 -5.34 -35.86
C VAL A 470 -20.07 -3.86 -35.81
N PHE A 471 -21.34 -3.52 -36.01
CA PHE A 471 -21.85 -2.15 -35.88
C PHE A 471 -22.26 -1.89 -34.43
N THR A 472 -21.84 -0.76 -33.86
CA THR A 472 -22.34 -0.30 -32.55
C THR A 472 -23.17 0.96 -32.73
N MET A 473 -24.45 0.90 -32.32
CA MET A 473 -25.39 2.02 -32.40
C MET A 473 -26.05 2.29 -31.04
N ASN A 474 -26.40 3.56 -30.82
CA ASN A 474 -27.12 4.02 -29.65
C ASN A 474 -28.55 4.43 -30.03
N PRO A 475 -29.58 3.76 -29.51
CA PRO A 475 -30.98 4.08 -29.82
C PRO A 475 -31.41 5.44 -29.26
N ALA A 476 -30.69 5.99 -28.27
CA ALA A 476 -30.97 7.30 -27.70
C ALA A 476 -30.52 8.47 -28.60
N SER A 477 -29.73 8.19 -29.64
CA SER A 477 -29.32 9.21 -30.62
C SER A 477 -30.51 9.59 -31.51
N GLY A 478 -30.74 10.89 -31.69
CA GLY A 478 -31.82 11.38 -32.57
C GLY A 478 -31.66 10.94 -34.03
N ASP A 479 -30.45 10.53 -34.42
CA ASP A 479 -30.12 10.08 -35.77
C ASP A 479 -30.41 8.59 -36.04
N PHE A 480 -30.79 7.80 -35.03
CA PHE A 480 -31.01 6.36 -35.20
C PHE A 480 -32.09 6.06 -36.25
N GLN A 481 -33.20 6.79 -36.24
CA GLN A 481 -34.28 6.64 -37.23
C GLN A 481 -33.84 7.10 -38.63
N ASN A 482 -33.13 8.23 -38.70
CA ASN A 482 -32.62 8.76 -39.97
C ASN A 482 -31.66 7.77 -40.64
N ARG A 483 -30.73 7.20 -39.88
CA ARG A 483 -29.74 6.23 -40.37
C ARG A 483 -30.38 4.89 -40.77
N THR A 484 -31.44 4.49 -40.07
CA THR A 484 -32.23 3.31 -40.44
C THR A 484 -32.89 3.48 -41.80
N ASN A 485 -33.38 4.69 -42.10
CA ASN A 485 -33.95 5.02 -43.40
C ASN A 485 -32.89 5.14 -44.49
N THR A 486 -31.69 5.64 -44.18
CA THR A 486 -30.58 5.76 -45.15
C THR A 486 -30.00 4.41 -45.56
N SER A 487 -30.06 3.39 -44.70
CA SER A 487 -29.47 2.07 -45.00
C SER A 487 -30.26 0.88 -44.41
N PRO A 488 -31.42 0.54 -45.01
CA PRO A 488 -32.21 -0.63 -44.60
C PRO A 488 -31.46 -1.97 -44.75
N ALA A 489 -30.45 -2.00 -45.62
CA ALA A 489 -29.60 -3.17 -45.87
C ALA A 489 -28.82 -3.63 -44.62
N LEU A 490 -28.48 -2.71 -43.70
CA LEU A 490 -27.78 -3.02 -42.45
C LEU A 490 -28.62 -3.97 -41.58
N PHE A 491 -29.89 -3.65 -41.35
CA PHE A 491 -30.80 -4.44 -40.53
C PHE A 491 -31.18 -5.78 -41.17
N ASN A 492 -31.20 -5.83 -42.50
CA ASN A 492 -31.52 -7.06 -43.21
C ASN A 492 -30.36 -8.06 -43.26
N ARG A 493 -29.11 -7.59 -43.29
CA ARG A 493 -27.93 -8.45 -43.47
C ARG A 493 -27.25 -8.79 -42.14
N CYS A 494 -27.18 -7.85 -41.21
CA CYS A 494 -26.62 -8.09 -39.89
C CYS A 494 -27.64 -8.79 -38.97
N VAL A 495 -27.14 -9.60 -38.03
CA VAL A 495 -27.93 -10.08 -36.90
C VAL A 495 -28.02 -8.95 -35.87
N VAL A 496 -29.25 -8.60 -35.48
CA VAL A 496 -29.49 -7.55 -34.48
C VAL A 496 -29.44 -8.16 -33.09
N ASP A 497 -28.56 -7.66 -32.24
CA ASP A 497 -28.54 -7.96 -30.80
C ASP A 497 -28.84 -6.68 -30.01
N TRP A 498 -30.02 -6.66 -29.40
CA TRP A 498 -30.49 -5.55 -28.60
C TRP A 498 -29.96 -5.66 -27.17
N PHE A 499 -28.93 -4.89 -26.87
CA PHE A 499 -28.36 -4.74 -25.52
C PHE A 499 -29.34 -4.04 -24.57
N GLY A 500 -30.14 -3.10 -25.10
CA GLY A 500 -31.09 -2.33 -24.31
C GLY A 500 -30.43 -1.60 -23.14
N THR A 501 -31.16 -1.53 -22.03
CA THR A 501 -30.69 -0.98 -20.74
C THR A 501 -30.41 -2.12 -19.76
N TRP A 502 -29.47 -1.94 -18.84
CA TRP A 502 -29.23 -2.93 -17.79
C TRP A 502 -30.48 -3.14 -16.95
N ASN A 503 -30.85 -4.40 -16.74
CA ASN A 503 -31.96 -4.75 -15.87
C ASN A 503 -31.56 -4.57 -14.39
N ASP A 504 -32.55 -4.52 -13.51
CA ASP A 504 -32.36 -4.32 -12.08
C ASP A 504 -31.37 -5.33 -11.46
N HIS A 505 -31.42 -6.58 -11.92
CA HIS A 505 -30.51 -7.64 -11.49
C HIS A 505 -29.05 -7.35 -11.89
N ALA A 506 -28.82 -6.92 -13.13
CA ALA A 506 -27.49 -6.53 -13.61
C ALA A 506 -26.96 -5.30 -12.85
N LEU A 507 -27.80 -4.30 -12.63
CA LEU A 507 -27.42 -3.10 -11.85
C LEU A 507 -27.01 -3.48 -10.43
N ALA A 508 -27.73 -4.40 -9.79
CA ALA A 508 -27.43 -4.89 -8.45
C ALA A 508 -26.13 -5.72 -8.42
N GLN A 509 -25.94 -6.64 -9.37
CA GLN A 509 -24.74 -7.47 -9.43
C GLN A 509 -23.47 -6.65 -9.69
N VAL A 510 -23.57 -5.66 -10.59
CA VAL A 510 -22.47 -4.70 -10.83
C VAL A 510 -22.15 -3.91 -9.57
N ALA A 511 -23.16 -3.34 -8.90
CA ALA A 511 -22.93 -2.61 -7.65
C ALA A 511 -22.32 -3.50 -6.56
N TYR A 512 -22.75 -4.75 -6.44
CA TYR A 512 -22.18 -5.70 -5.49
C TYR A 512 -20.69 -5.94 -5.75
N GLU A 513 -20.31 -6.22 -7.00
CA GLU A 513 -18.92 -6.52 -7.34
C GLU A 513 -17.98 -5.32 -7.13
N PHE A 514 -18.41 -4.11 -7.50
CA PHE A 514 -17.62 -2.90 -7.28
C PHE A 514 -17.52 -2.51 -5.80
N THR A 515 -18.51 -2.87 -4.97
CA THR A 515 -18.50 -2.61 -3.53
C THR A 515 -17.86 -3.73 -2.71
N ASN A 516 -17.43 -4.84 -3.33
CA ASN A 516 -16.73 -5.92 -2.64
C ASN A 516 -15.39 -5.48 -2.03
N THR A 517 -14.75 -4.48 -2.64
CA THR A 517 -13.50 -3.87 -2.15
C THR A 517 -13.69 -3.03 -0.88
N LEU A 518 -14.93 -2.63 -0.57
CA LEU A 518 -15.23 -1.86 0.63
C LEU A 518 -15.26 -2.77 1.85
N ASP A 519 -14.39 -2.48 2.82
CA ASP A 519 -14.46 -3.09 4.14
C ASP A 519 -15.64 -2.49 4.91
N LEU A 520 -16.70 -3.29 5.08
CA LEU A 520 -17.93 -2.93 5.80
C LEU A 520 -17.99 -3.69 7.14
N ALA A 521 -16.88 -3.71 7.89
CA ALA A 521 -16.80 -4.31 9.21
C ALA A 521 -17.90 -3.78 10.16
N GLY A 522 -18.54 -4.67 10.92
CA GLY A 522 -19.69 -4.36 11.81
C GLY A 522 -21.07 -4.67 11.22
N SER A 523 -21.13 -5.25 10.02
CA SER A 523 -22.36 -5.57 9.28
C SER A 523 -23.10 -6.84 9.72
N SER A 524 -22.57 -7.61 10.67
CA SER A 524 -23.23 -8.81 11.22
C SER A 524 -24.39 -8.49 12.16
N ASP A 525 -24.37 -7.32 12.80
CA ASP A 525 -25.34 -6.93 13.82
C ASP A 525 -26.46 -6.02 13.24
N PHE A 526 -26.42 -5.75 11.94
CA PHE A 526 -27.37 -4.87 11.26
C PHE A 526 -28.67 -5.61 10.93
N ILE A 527 -29.78 -5.21 11.56
CA ILE A 527 -31.10 -5.75 11.27
C ILE A 527 -31.68 -5.02 10.06
N ILE A 528 -31.96 -5.78 8.99
CA ILE A 528 -32.59 -5.24 7.79
C ILE A 528 -34.04 -4.82 8.11
N PRO A 529 -34.47 -3.59 7.81
CA PRO A 529 -35.86 -3.18 7.92
C PRO A 529 -36.79 -4.06 7.06
N SER A 530 -37.97 -4.42 7.55
CA SER A 530 -38.93 -5.31 6.85
C SER A 530 -39.22 -4.85 5.42
N ASP A 531 -39.40 -3.55 5.23
CA ASP A 531 -39.74 -2.94 3.93
C ASP A 531 -38.59 -3.04 2.93
N ALA A 532 -37.35 -3.07 3.42
CA ALA A 532 -36.15 -3.24 2.59
C ALA A 532 -35.95 -4.72 2.20
N SER A 533 -36.37 -5.66 3.04
CA SER A 533 -36.21 -7.10 2.78
C SER A 533 -36.99 -7.55 1.53
N ASP A 534 -38.22 -7.07 1.35
CA ASP A 534 -39.04 -7.39 0.17
C ASP A 534 -38.47 -6.83 -1.15
N VAL A 535 -37.87 -5.64 -1.09
CA VAL A 535 -37.24 -4.99 -2.25
C VAL A 535 -35.94 -5.70 -2.60
N LEU A 536 -35.13 -6.05 -1.59
CA LEU A 536 -33.88 -6.78 -1.77
C LEU A 536 -34.12 -8.20 -2.28
N ALA A 537 -35.16 -8.89 -1.80
CA ALA A 537 -35.52 -10.22 -2.28
C ALA A 537 -35.88 -10.23 -3.78
N LYS A 538 -36.46 -9.13 -4.30
CA LYS A 538 -36.77 -8.97 -5.73
C LYS A 538 -35.58 -8.56 -6.58
N LEU A 539 -34.73 -7.67 -6.05
CA LEU A 539 -33.56 -7.15 -6.77
C LEU A 539 -32.38 -8.15 -6.78
N ILE A 540 -32.25 -8.93 -5.70
CA ILE A 540 -31.05 -9.70 -5.39
C ILE A 540 -31.41 -11.11 -4.85
N PRO A 541 -32.13 -11.95 -5.60
CA PRO A 541 -32.51 -13.28 -5.12
C PRO A 541 -31.32 -14.21 -4.82
N HIS A 542 -30.14 -13.93 -5.38
CA HIS A 542 -28.95 -14.80 -5.34
C HIS A 542 -27.76 -14.28 -4.52
N ILE A 543 -27.78 -13.00 -4.13
CA ILE A 543 -26.66 -12.34 -3.45
C ILE A 543 -27.08 -11.81 -2.07
N ALA A 544 -28.36 -11.94 -1.70
CA ALA A 544 -28.84 -11.59 -0.38
C ALA A 544 -28.17 -12.48 0.69
N THR A 545 -27.10 -11.95 1.28
CA THR A 545 -26.38 -12.52 2.41
C THR A 545 -26.98 -12.08 3.74
N GLY A 546 -27.97 -11.19 3.70
CA GLY A 546 -28.58 -10.58 4.89
C GLY A 546 -27.66 -9.54 5.53
N THR A 547 -26.69 -9.02 4.77
CA THR A 547 -25.68 -8.09 5.29
C THR A 547 -26.00 -6.64 4.94
N PHE A 548 -25.37 -5.70 5.64
CA PHE A 548 -25.45 -4.27 5.32
C PHE A 548 -25.08 -3.96 3.86
N ARG A 549 -24.22 -4.78 3.24
CA ARG A 549 -23.84 -4.63 1.82
C ARG A 549 -25.04 -4.75 0.89
N ASP A 550 -25.96 -5.66 1.17
CA ASP A 550 -27.15 -5.87 0.34
C ASP A 550 -28.02 -4.61 0.33
N VAL A 551 -28.19 -3.98 1.50
CA VAL A 551 -28.94 -2.72 1.66
C VAL A 551 -28.26 -1.58 0.89
N LEU A 552 -26.94 -1.50 0.95
CA LEU A 552 -26.16 -0.52 0.19
C LEU A 552 -26.37 -0.71 -1.32
N VAL A 553 -26.25 -1.94 -1.82
CA VAL A 553 -26.49 -2.27 -3.23
C VAL A 553 -27.90 -1.91 -3.66
N GLY A 554 -28.92 -2.30 -2.88
CA GLY A 554 -30.30 -1.91 -3.14
C GLY A 554 -30.49 -0.39 -3.18
N SER A 555 -29.84 0.34 -2.29
CA SER A 555 -29.89 1.81 -2.26
C SER A 555 -29.27 2.44 -3.51
N ILE A 556 -28.11 1.95 -3.96
CA ILE A 556 -27.44 2.41 -5.19
C ILE A 556 -28.36 2.26 -6.41
N VAL A 557 -29.03 1.11 -6.54
CA VAL A 557 -29.99 0.86 -7.63
C VAL A 557 -31.19 1.81 -7.54
N GLN A 558 -31.74 2.00 -6.33
CA GLN A 558 -32.87 2.92 -6.11
C GLN A 558 -32.50 4.38 -6.42
N PHE A 559 -31.28 4.81 -6.08
CA PHE A 559 -30.79 6.14 -6.47
C PHE A 559 -30.76 6.30 -7.98
N HIS A 560 -30.25 5.30 -8.71
CA HIS A 560 -30.25 5.32 -10.17
C HIS A 560 -31.67 5.46 -10.74
N HIS A 561 -32.63 4.68 -10.24
CA HIS A 561 -34.04 4.78 -10.63
C HIS A 561 -34.67 6.13 -10.32
N ALA A 562 -34.37 6.70 -9.14
CA ALA A 562 -34.84 8.02 -8.77
C ALA A 562 -34.34 9.09 -9.76
N VAL A 563 -33.05 9.06 -10.12
CA VAL A 563 -32.48 10.00 -11.09
C VAL A 563 -33.12 9.81 -12.47
N LEU A 564 -33.31 8.58 -12.96
CA LEU A 564 -34.00 8.32 -14.24
C LEU A 564 -35.42 8.92 -14.24
N LEU A 565 -36.16 8.74 -13.16
CA LEU A 565 -37.51 9.29 -13.01
C LEU A 565 -37.50 10.83 -12.95
N HIS A 566 -36.52 11.43 -12.30
CA HIS A 566 -36.31 12.89 -12.31
C HIS A 566 -35.96 13.41 -13.70
N MET A 567 -35.09 12.73 -14.45
CA MET A 567 -34.73 13.13 -15.82
C MET A 567 -35.92 13.02 -16.77
N ARG A 568 -36.73 11.95 -16.68
CA ARG A 568 -37.98 11.85 -17.45
C ARG A 568 -38.96 12.99 -17.14
N ARG A 569 -39.05 13.42 -15.87
CA ARG A 569 -39.86 14.59 -15.48
C ARG A 569 -39.28 15.89 -16.02
N LEU A 570 -37.96 16.05 -16.01
CA LEU A 570 -37.25 17.22 -16.54
C LEU A 570 -37.43 17.35 -18.05
N GLN A 571 -37.29 16.24 -18.79
CA GLN A 571 -37.54 16.16 -20.23
C GLN A 571 -38.94 16.67 -20.56
N LYS A 572 -39.97 16.19 -19.85
CA LYS A 572 -41.36 16.62 -20.04
C LYS A 572 -41.61 18.09 -19.70
N ARG A 573 -40.91 18.66 -18.72
CA ARG A 573 -41.14 20.03 -18.23
C ARG A 573 -40.33 21.11 -18.96
N HIS A 574 -39.08 20.83 -19.28
CA HIS A 574 -38.11 21.81 -19.77
C HIS A 574 -37.61 21.55 -21.19
N MET A 575 -38.06 20.46 -21.84
CA MET A 575 -37.59 20.03 -23.18
C MET A 575 -36.05 19.89 -23.28
N LYS A 576 -35.35 19.77 -22.13
CA LYS A 576 -33.93 19.47 -22.07
C LYS A 576 -33.74 17.96 -22.00
N TYR A 577 -32.92 17.43 -22.91
CA TYR A 577 -32.57 16.02 -22.99
C TYR A 577 -31.22 15.80 -22.30
N ASN A 578 -31.24 15.14 -21.15
CA ASN A 578 -30.04 14.58 -20.52
C ASN A 578 -30.19 13.07 -20.52
N HIS A 579 -29.26 12.38 -21.17
CA HIS A 579 -29.22 10.92 -21.18
C HIS A 579 -28.38 10.45 -20.00
N ILE A 580 -28.86 9.40 -19.33
CA ILE A 580 -28.11 8.66 -18.31
C ILE A 580 -27.81 7.31 -18.91
N SER A 581 -26.57 6.90 -18.82
CA SER A 581 -26.05 5.68 -19.39
C SER A 581 -25.43 4.79 -18.31
N PRO A 582 -25.23 3.49 -18.57
CA PRO A 582 -24.48 2.61 -17.69
C PRO A 582 -23.09 3.15 -17.32
N ARG A 583 -22.46 3.97 -18.19
CA ARG A 583 -21.21 4.65 -17.89
C ARG A 583 -21.34 5.58 -16.68
N ASP A 584 -22.41 6.37 -16.61
CA ASP A 584 -22.67 7.29 -15.51
C ASP A 584 -22.94 6.52 -14.20
N TYR A 585 -23.60 5.36 -14.30
CA TYR A 585 -23.81 4.47 -13.15
C TYR A 585 -22.50 3.88 -12.61
N LEU A 586 -21.61 3.43 -13.50
CA LEU A 586 -20.27 2.96 -13.11
C LEU A 586 -19.43 4.08 -12.49
N GLU A 587 -19.50 5.29 -13.05
CA GLU A 587 -18.82 6.47 -12.50
C GLU A 587 -19.37 6.84 -11.12
N PHE A 588 -20.68 6.79 -10.93
CA PHE A 588 -21.32 6.98 -9.63
C PHE A 588 -20.77 5.99 -8.58
N ILE A 589 -20.73 4.69 -8.90
CA ILE A 589 -20.24 3.68 -7.95
C ILE A 589 -18.74 3.90 -7.66
N ARG A 590 -17.92 4.16 -8.68
CA ARG A 590 -16.49 4.43 -8.50
C ARG A 590 -16.25 5.66 -7.64
N HIS A 591 -17.01 6.72 -7.88
CA HIS A 591 -16.93 7.94 -7.08
C HIS A 591 -17.34 7.69 -5.62
N PHE A 592 -18.41 6.92 -5.40
CA PHE A 592 -18.84 6.52 -4.07
C PHE A 592 -17.75 5.72 -3.32
N VAL A 593 -17.17 4.72 -3.97
CA VAL A 593 -16.09 3.89 -3.41
C VAL A 593 -14.86 4.74 -3.07
N SER A 594 -14.46 5.65 -3.97
CA SER A 594 -13.33 6.57 -3.76
C SER A 594 -13.58 7.54 -2.61
N LEU A 595 -14.80 8.07 -2.49
CA LEU A 595 -15.15 9.01 -1.43
C LEU A 595 -15.19 8.29 -0.08
N TYR A 596 -15.72 7.07 -0.04
CA TYR A 596 -15.75 6.25 1.16
C TYR A 596 -14.35 5.96 1.67
N SER A 597 -13.43 5.52 0.80
CA SER A 597 -12.05 5.22 1.19
C SER A 597 -11.31 6.47 1.67
N GLU A 598 -11.49 7.61 1.00
CA GLU A 598 -10.92 8.89 1.42
C GLU A 598 -11.42 9.32 2.81
N LYS A 599 -12.74 9.28 3.03
CA LYS A 599 -13.34 9.69 4.31
C LYS A 599 -12.98 8.74 5.44
N ARG A 600 -12.92 7.43 5.14
CA ARG A 600 -12.49 6.44 6.11
C ARG A 600 -11.04 6.64 6.52
N ALA A 601 -10.12 6.85 5.57
CA ALA A 601 -8.72 7.14 5.88
C ALA A 601 -8.59 8.41 6.75
N GLN A 602 -9.33 9.47 6.43
CA GLN A 602 -9.36 10.70 7.24
C GLN A 602 -9.84 10.44 8.68
N LEU A 603 -10.85 9.59 8.87
CA LEU A 603 -11.35 9.22 10.20
C LEU A 603 -10.38 8.30 10.95
N GLU A 604 -9.75 7.34 10.28
CA GLU A 604 -8.74 6.46 10.86
C GLU A 604 -7.52 7.26 11.34
N ASP A 605 -7.08 8.25 10.57
CA ASP A 605 -6.00 9.16 10.98
C ASP A 605 -6.38 10.00 12.20
N GLN A 606 -7.61 10.52 12.25
CA GLN A 606 -8.12 11.24 13.41
C GLN A 606 -8.23 10.33 14.65
N GLN A 607 -8.71 9.11 14.47
CA GLN A 607 -8.82 8.12 15.53
C GLN A 607 -7.43 7.72 16.05
N LEU A 608 -6.46 7.52 15.17
CA LEU A 608 -5.07 7.23 15.53
C LEU A 608 -4.48 8.38 16.35
N HIS A 609 -4.67 9.63 15.90
CA HIS A 609 -4.20 10.82 16.61
C HIS A 609 -4.80 10.90 18.02
N LEU A 610 -6.11 10.69 18.15
CA LEU A 610 -6.81 10.68 19.43
C LEU A 610 -6.34 9.53 20.34
N ASN A 611 -6.23 8.32 19.80
CA ASN A 611 -5.78 7.15 20.57
C ASN A 611 -4.37 7.33 21.10
N VAL A 612 -3.44 7.83 20.27
CA VAL A 612 -2.06 8.14 20.70
C VAL A 612 -2.06 9.26 21.74
N GLY A 613 -2.91 10.29 21.56
CA GLY A 613 -3.08 11.37 22.52
C GLY A 613 -3.57 10.87 23.88
N VAL A 614 -4.64 10.08 23.90
CA VAL A 614 -5.22 9.48 25.11
C VAL A 614 -4.22 8.57 25.80
N GLN A 615 -3.49 7.73 25.05
CA GLN A 615 -2.49 6.83 25.63
C GLN A 615 -1.35 7.61 26.31
N LYS A 616 -0.90 8.72 25.70
CA LYS A 616 0.09 9.61 26.32
C LYS A 616 -0.46 10.29 27.57
N LEU A 617 -1.71 10.76 27.55
CA LEU A 617 -2.36 11.37 28.70
C LEU A 617 -2.54 10.39 29.85
N GLN A 618 -2.89 9.14 29.55
CA GLN A 618 -3.03 8.09 30.55
C GLN A 618 -1.68 7.74 31.16
N ALA A 619 -0.63 7.57 30.34
CA ALA A 619 0.73 7.31 30.83
C ALA A 619 1.27 8.46 31.70
N THR A 620 1.06 9.72 31.33
CA THR A 620 1.47 10.85 32.17
C THR A 620 0.62 10.96 33.43
N HIS A 621 -0.67 10.64 33.38
CA HIS A 621 -1.52 10.60 34.56
C HIS A 621 -1.03 9.58 35.59
N GLU A 622 -0.69 8.36 35.15
CA GLU A 622 -0.13 7.31 36.00
C GLU A 622 1.21 7.72 36.62
N GLN A 623 2.11 8.34 35.83
CA GLN A 623 3.39 8.85 36.33
C GLN A 623 3.22 9.97 37.37
N VAL A 624 2.29 10.89 37.15
CA VAL A 624 2.01 11.97 38.11
C VAL A 624 1.38 11.42 39.39
N ALA A 625 0.49 10.42 39.29
CA ALA A 625 -0.09 9.75 40.45
C ALA A 625 0.99 9.04 41.30
N GLU A 626 1.95 8.37 40.65
CA GLU A 626 3.09 7.75 41.34
C GLU A 626 3.97 8.81 42.05
N LEU A 627 4.29 9.91 41.36
CA LEU A 627 5.10 10.99 41.92
C LEU A 627 4.42 11.67 43.12
N GLN A 628 3.10 11.89 43.06
CA GLN A 628 2.33 12.41 44.20
C GLN A 628 2.37 11.44 45.39
N GLY A 629 2.27 10.14 45.14
CA GLY A 629 2.46 9.10 46.15
C GLY A 629 3.84 9.19 46.82
N GLN A 630 4.90 9.26 46.02
CA GLN A 630 6.29 9.38 46.52
C GLN A 630 6.52 10.67 47.31
N LEU A 631 5.98 11.81 46.86
CA LEU A 631 6.06 13.08 47.57
C LEU A 631 5.38 13.01 48.95
N SER A 632 4.20 12.39 49.03
CA SER A 632 3.48 12.23 50.30
C SER A 632 4.25 11.37 51.31
N LEU A 633 4.98 10.35 50.84
CA LEU A 633 5.84 9.51 51.70
C LEU A 633 7.04 10.32 52.19
N LYS A 634 7.72 11.05 51.30
CA LYS A 634 8.84 11.92 51.68
C LYS A 634 8.42 13.03 52.65
N GLU A 635 7.24 13.61 52.51
CA GLU A 635 6.74 14.62 53.45
C GLU A 635 6.54 14.03 54.85
N LYS A 636 6.04 12.79 54.95
CA LYS A 636 5.92 12.08 56.24
C LYS A 636 7.29 11.79 56.87
N GLU A 637 8.26 11.35 56.06
CA GLU A 637 9.63 11.11 56.53
C GLU A 637 10.29 12.41 57.01
N LEU A 638 10.10 13.50 56.28
CA LEU A 638 10.66 14.82 56.60
C LEU A 638 10.07 15.35 57.92
N LYS A 639 8.75 15.24 58.13
CA LYS A 639 8.13 15.57 59.43
C LYS A 639 8.70 14.76 60.58
N LYS A 640 8.97 13.47 60.38
CA LYS A 640 9.60 12.64 61.42
C LYS A 640 11.03 13.11 61.72
N LYS A 641 11.80 13.43 60.68
CA LYS A 641 13.17 13.96 60.81
C LYS A 641 13.21 15.33 61.47
N ASP A 642 12.24 16.21 61.18
CA ASP A 642 12.13 17.52 61.82
C ASP A 642 11.83 17.42 63.32
N VAL A 643 10.99 16.46 63.72
CA VAL A 643 10.74 16.17 65.14
C VAL A 643 12.02 15.68 65.82
N GLU A 644 12.71 14.71 65.22
CA GLU A 644 14.00 14.20 65.72
C GLU A 644 15.07 15.31 65.84
N ALA A 645 15.10 16.26 64.90
CA ALA A 645 16.03 17.38 64.91
C ALA A 645 15.69 18.42 66.01
N ASN A 646 14.40 18.72 66.19
CA ASN A 646 13.94 19.65 67.23
C ASN A 646 14.19 19.12 68.65
N GLU A 647 14.06 17.81 68.88
CA GLU A 647 14.40 17.19 70.17
C GLU A 647 15.89 17.35 70.50
N LYS A 648 16.78 17.16 69.51
CA LYS A 648 18.22 17.37 69.69
C LYS A 648 18.58 18.84 69.97
N LEU A 649 17.90 19.78 69.32
CA LEU A 649 18.08 21.21 69.57
C LEU A 649 17.70 21.60 71.01
N GLN A 650 16.63 21.02 71.57
CA GLN A 650 16.24 21.27 72.95
C GLN A 650 17.29 20.76 73.95
N GLN A 651 17.85 19.57 73.71
CA GLN A 651 18.93 19.03 74.55
C GLN A 651 20.18 19.92 74.50
N MET A 652 20.54 20.42 73.30
CA MET A 652 21.69 21.33 73.14
C MET A 652 21.53 22.64 73.95
N VAL A 653 20.32 23.23 73.97
CA VAL A 653 20.07 24.47 74.73
C VAL A 653 20.17 24.25 76.23
N GLN A 654 19.75 23.08 76.71
CA GLN A 654 19.84 22.72 78.13
C GLN A 654 21.31 22.56 78.57
N GLU A 655 22.11 21.81 77.80
CA GLU A 655 23.54 21.61 78.09
C GLU A 655 24.35 22.91 78.00
N GLN A 656 23.98 23.83 77.09
CA GLN A 656 24.63 25.14 76.96
C GLN A 656 24.42 26.02 78.21
N ASN A 657 23.23 26.02 78.80
CA ASN A 657 22.96 26.80 80.01
C ASN A 657 23.73 26.28 81.23
N GLU A 658 23.87 24.97 81.38
CA GLU A 658 24.66 24.36 82.47
C GLU A 658 26.16 24.66 82.36
N ALA A 659 26.70 24.70 81.14
CA ALA A 659 28.10 25.08 80.91
C ALA A 659 28.36 26.55 81.29
N GLN A 660 27.39 27.43 81.05
CA GLN A 660 27.52 28.87 81.32
C GLN A 660 27.53 29.20 82.83
N GLU A 661 26.75 28.49 83.64
CA GLU A 661 26.77 28.65 85.11
C GLU A 661 28.11 28.22 85.70
N LYS A 662 28.61 27.03 85.33
CA LYS A 662 29.88 26.51 85.85
C LYS A 662 31.08 27.38 85.48
N LYS A 663 31.05 28.07 84.34
CA LYS A 663 32.10 28.98 83.92
C LYS A 663 32.28 30.18 84.88
N LYS A 664 31.18 30.75 85.38
CA LYS A 664 31.23 31.86 86.34
C LYS A 664 31.88 31.47 87.66
N ASP A 665 31.63 30.25 88.14
CA ASP A 665 32.19 29.76 89.41
C ASP A 665 33.72 29.57 89.32
N THR A 666 34.24 29.14 88.17
CA THR A 666 35.70 29.03 87.92
C THR A 666 36.44 30.37 87.92
N GLU A 667 35.81 31.45 87.44
CA GLU A 667 36.45 32.77 87.38
C GLU A 667 36.68 33.35 88.79
N ALA A 668 35.79 33.08 89.74
CA ALA A 668 35.95 33.46 91.14
C ALA A 668 37.12 32.71 91.82
N LEU A 669 37.27 31.40 91.53
CA LEU A 669 38.35 30.58 92.08
C LEU A 669 39.74 30.96 91.55
N ALA A 670 39.83 31.47 90.31
CA ALA A 670 41.10 31.91 89.72
C ALA A 670 41.68 33.17 90.41
N ALA A 671 40.81 34.08 90.84
CA ALA A 671 41.23 35.33 91.48
C ALA A 671 41.87 35.09 92.86
N ASP A 672 41.34 34.15 93.65
CA ASP A 672 41.87 33.81 94.98
C ASP A 672 43.25 33.13 94.91
N LEU A 673 43.49 32.31 93.87
CA LEU A 673 44.77 31.64 93.67
C LEU A 673 45.92 32.62 93.39
N ALA A 674 45.66 33.64 92.57
CA ALA A 674 46.67 34.63 92.17
C ALA A 674 47.20 35.45 93.36
N SER A 675 46.35 35.75 94.35
CA SER A 675 46.77 36.48 95.55
C SER A 675 47.72 35.67 96.43
N LYS A 676 47.59 34.33 96.46
CA LYS A 676 48.39 33.46 97.34
C LYS A 676 49.76 33.12 96.77
N ASP A 677 49.89 33.06 95.46
CA ASP A 677 51.17 32.76 94.79
C ASP A 677 52.18 33.93 94.87
N GLU A 678 51.73 35.17 94.93
CA GLU A 678 52.61 36.34 95.09
C GLU A 678 53.25 36.39 96.49
N GLU A 679 52.54 35.93 97.53
CA GLU A 679 53.04 35.86 98.91
C GLU A 679 54.19 34.84 99.04
N ILE A 680 54.10 33.70 98.36
CA ILE A 680 55.13 32.63 98.36
C ILE A 680 56.41 33.08 97.65
N ARG A 681 56.31 33.87 96.56
CA ARG A 681 57.48 34.30 95.77
C ARG A 681 58.44 35.17 96.58
N SER A 682 57.91 36.15 97.32
CA SER A 682 58.70 37.13 98.05
C SER A 682 59.62 36.52 99.13
N ARG A 683 59.17 35.45 99.79
CA ARG A 683 59.91 34.83 100.91
C ARG A 683 60.97 33.83 100.45
N LYS A 684 60.84 33.28 99.24
CA LYS A 684 61.81 32.32 98.68
C LYS A 684 63.13 32.99 98.27
N GLU A 685 63.07 34.22 97.75
CA GLU A 685 64.26 34.99 97.35
C GLU A 685 65.22 35.28 98.52
N VAL A 686 64.70 35.46 99.74
CA VAL A 686 65.53 35.75 100.93
C VAL A 686 66.37 34.53 101.35
N VAL A 687 65.88 33.31 101.14
CA VAL A 687 66.58 32.07 101.54
C VAL A 687 67.69 31.67 100.55
N GLU A 688 67.53 31.98 99.26
CA GLU A 688 68.53 31.66 98.23
C GLU A 688 69.76 32.59 98.27
N ALA A 689 69.58 33.85 98.70
CA ALA A 689 70.67 34.83 98.77
C ALA A 689 71.76 34.49 99.81
N ASP A 690 71.37 33.94 100.98
CA ASP A 690 72.31 33.61 102.06
C ASP A 690 73.07 32.30 101.84
N LEU A 691 72.55 31.40 101.00
CA LEU A 691 73.17 30.11 100.66
C LEU A 691 74.31 30.26 99.63
N ALA A 692 74.22 31.27 98.76
CA ALA A 692 75.19 31.55 97.70
C ALA A 692 76.58 32.02 98.19
N GLN A 693 76.69 32.52 99.43
CA GLN A 693 77.98 33.01 99.97
C GLN A 693 78.98 31.91 100.34
N ALA A 694 78.52 30.69 100.64
CA ALA A 694 79.36 29.62 101.22
C ALA A 694 79.73 28.51 100.25
N GLU A 695 78.92 28.29 99.21
CA GLU A 695 79.04 27.18 98.27
C GLU A 695 80.30 27.23 97.35
N PRO A 696 80.76 28.41 96.87
CA PRO A 696 81.90 28.47 95.95
C PRO A 696 83.22 27.98 96.59
N ALA A 697 83.42 28.27 97.88
CA ALA A 697 84.64 27.89 98.60
C ALA A 697 84.74 26.37 98.81
N LEU A 698 83.62 25.67 98.97
CA LEU A 698 83.59 24.22 99.15
C LEU A 698 83.87 23.48 97.83
N LEU A 699 83.28 23.95 96.73
CA LEU A 699 83.49 23.36 95.40
C LEU A 699 84.94 23.50 94.92
N ASP A 700 85.57 24.65 95.16
CA ASP A 700 86.99 24.86 94.80
C ASP A 700 87.93 23.91 95.58
N ALA A 701 87.63 23.68 96.86
CA ALA A 701 88.40 22.77 97.69
C ALA A 701 88.21 21.29 97.30
N GLN A 702 87.00 20.86 96.95
CA GLN A 702 86.73 19.50 96.44
C GLN A 702 87.41 19.26 95.08
N ALA A 703 87.34 20.22 94.16
CA ALA A 703 88.02 20.14 92.87
C ALA A 703 89.54 20.00 93.04
N SER A 704 90.11 20.74 93.99
CA SER A 704 91.54 20.64 94.34
C SER A 704 91.92 19.24 94.83
N VAL A 705 91.10 18.59 95.67
CA VAL A 705 91.38 17.22 96.15
C VAL A 705 91.26 16.18 95.04
N ASN A 706 90.28 16.31 94.14
CA ASN A 706 90.10 15.37 93.03
C ASN A 706 91.27 15.44 92.00
N SER A 707 92.05 16.52 92.02
CA SER A 707 93.22 16.71 91.15
C SER A 707 94.50 16.00 91.62
N ILE A 708 94.49 15.35 92.79
CA ILE A 708 95.66 14.63 93.33
C ILE A 708 95.96 13.40 92.47
N ARG A 709 97.17 13.33 91.90
CA ARG A 709 97.59 12.21 91.05
C ARG A 709 97.94 11.00 91.89
N LYS A 710 97.57 9.79 91.43
CA LYS A 710 97.86 8.51 92.12
C LYS A 710 99.34 8.36 92.50
N ALA A 711 100.27 8.80 91.63
CA ALA A 711 101.70 8.79 91.89
C ALA A 711 102.09 9.58 93.17
N GLN A 712 101.44 10.72 93.43
CA GLN A 712 101.73 11.56 94.60
C GLN A 712 101.22 10.92 95.90
N LEU A 713 100.17 10.11 95.83
CA LEU A 713 99.72 9.30 96.97
C LEU A 713 100.61 8.07 97.20
N ASP A 714 101.10 7.45 96.12
CA ASP A 714 102.05 6.34 96.21
C ASP A 714 103.37 6.77 96.87
N GLU A 715 103.82 8.01 96.65
CA GLU A 715 104.95 8.60 97.40
C GLU A 715 104.69 8.61 98.91
N ILE A 716 103.52 9.07 99.37
CA ILE A 716 103.18 9.08 100.81
C ILE A 716 103.05 7.65 101.35
N ARG A 717 102.46 6.73 100.57
CA ARG A 717 102.29 5.31 100.94
C ARG A 717 103.62 4.58 101.15
N ALA A 718 104.67 4.98 100.42
CA ALA A 718 105.98 4.35 100.53
C ALA A 718 106.77 4.81 101.79
N LEU A 719 106.43 5.95 102.39
CA LEU A 719 107.17 6.50 103.54
C LEU A 719 107.02 5.61 104.79
N ALA A 720 108.16 5.16 105.33
CA ALA A 720 108.22 4.45 106.60
C ALA A 720 108.11 5.39 107.81
N ARG A 721 108.67 6.61 107.71
CA ARG A 721 108.53 7.70 108.67
C ARG A 721 108.29 9.03 107.92
N PRO A 722 107.07 9.57 107.91
CA PRO A 722 106.74 10.79 107.17
C PRO A 722 107.19 12.05 107.94
N PRO A 723 107.36 13.19 107.24
CA PRO A 723 107.50 14.51 107.88
C PRO A 723 106.28 14.87 108.74
N ALA A 724 106.48 15.66 109.80
CA ALA A 724 105.41 16.03 110.75
C ALA A 724 104.21 16.70 110.07
N ALA A 725 104.44 17.57 109.07
CA ALA A 725 103.38 18.23 108.31
C ALA A 725 102.46 17.23 107.59
N VAL A 726 103.03 16.23 106.91
CA VAL A 726 102.26 15.17 106.21
C VAL A 726 101.48 14.33 107.22
N ARG A 727 102.10 13.99 108.36
CA ARG A 727 101.43 13.21 109.40
C ARG A 727 100.17 13.92 109.91
N MET A 728 100.29 15.21 110.26
CA MET A 728 99.17 16.00 110.79
C MET A 728 98.03 16.17 109.77
N THR A 729 98.33 16.34 108.48
CA THR A 729 97.27 16.47 107.47
C THR A 729 96.49 15.18 107.32
N MET A 730 97.18 14.04 107.30
CA MET A 730 96.51 12.74 107.16
C MET A 730 95.75 12.34 108.43
N GLU A 731 96.28 12.69 109.61
CA GLU A 731 95.54 12.56 110.87
C GLU A 731 94.27 13.40 110.86
N ALA A 732 94.34 14.68 110.48
CA ALA A 732 93.18 15.56 110.44
C ALA A 732 92.10 15.08 109.44
N VAL A 733 92.49 14.59 108.28
CA VAL A 733 91.56 13.97 107.31
C VAL A 733 90.94 12.70 107.89
N ALA A 734 91.72 11.84 108.54
CA ALA A 734 91.22 10.61 109.15
C ALA A 734 90.22 10.91 110.29
N VAL A 735 90.47 11.96 111.10
CA VAL A 735 89.55 12.40 112.15
C VAL A 735 88.23 12.93 111.56
N MET A 736 88.25 13.66 110.43
CA MET A 736 87.03 14.08 109.73
C MET A 736 86.22 12.88 109.21
N LEU A 737 86.92 11.87 108.69
CA LEU A 737 86.31 10.64 108.18
C LEU A 737 85.91 9.65 109.29
N GLY A 738 86.20 9.96 110.56
CA GLY A 738 85.75 9.22 111.72
C GLY A 738 86.61 8.02 112.14
N GLU A 739 87.88 7.92 111.69
CA GLU A 739 88.78 6.86 112.18
C GLU A 739 89.37 7.17 113.56
N SER A 740 89.50 6.13 114.40
CA SER A 740 89.83 6.24 115.83
C SER A 740 91.31 6.01 116.19
N SER A 741 92.13 5.47 115.29
CA SER A 741 93.56 5.16 115.55
C SER A 741 94.48 6.08 114.75
N LEU A 742 95.34 6.85 115.45
CA LEU A 742 96.25 7.84 114.86
C LEU A 742 97.69 7.34 114.68
N GLU A 743 97.94 6.04 114.85
CA GLU A 743 99.28 5.47 114.66
C GLU A 743 99.59 5.38 113.16
N TRP A 744 100.78 5.84 112.73
CA TRP A 744 101.10 5.98 111.30
C TRP A 744 100.96 4.67 110.50
N ALA A 745 101.20 3.52 111.14
CA ALA A 745 101.03 2.22 110.49
C ALA A 745 99.58 1.97 110.02
N ASP A 746 98.59 2.39 110.82
CA ASP A 746 97.17 2.24 110.50
C ASP A 746 96.67 3.34 109.56
N LEU A 747 97.10 4.59 109.74
CA LEU A 747 96.86 5.65 108.75
C LEU A 747 97.40 5.26 107.37
N ARG A 748 98.57 4.62 107.31
CA ARG A 748 99.15 4.14 106.04
C ARG A 748 98.31 3.03 105.40
N ARG A 749 97.60 2.21 106.18
CA ARG A 749 96.61 1.25 105.67
C ARG A 749 95.37 1.96 105.14
N PHE A 750 94.89 2.99 105.83
CA PHE A 750 93.73 3.78 105.40
C PHE A 750 93.98 4.48 104.06
N ILE A 751 95.15 5.10 103.88
CA ILE A 751 95.56 5.75 102.63
C ILE A 751 95.72 4.75 101.48
N ARG A 752 95.98 3.48 101.78
CA ARG A 752 96.13 2.41 100.77
C ARG A 752 94.80 1.93 100.19
N LYS A 753 93.67 2.23 100.82
CA LYS A 753 92.34 1.92 100.27
C LYS A 753 92.13 2.73 98.99
N ASP A 754 91.67 2.07 97.93
CA ASP A 754 91.46 2.73 96.63
C ASP A 754 90.35 3.81 96.70
N ASP A 755 89.44 3.71 97.67
CA ASP A 755 88.31 4.64 97.88
C ASP A 755 88.66 5.88 98.73
N PHE A 756 89.92 6.08 99.12
CA PHE A 756 90.26 7.18 100.02
C PHE A 756 89.92 8.57 99.45
N ILE A 757 90.27 8.85 98.18
CA ILE A 757 89.98 10.16 97.57
C ILE A 757 88.47 10.36 97.40
N SER A 758 87.75 9.31 96.98
CA SER A 758 86.30 9.39 96.78
C SER A 758 85.56 9.64 98.10
N GLN A 759 86.04 9.10 99.22
CA GLN A 759 85.50 9.39 100.56
C GLN A 759 85.71 10.85 100.99
N VAL A 760 86.82 11.48 100.59
CA VAL A 760 87.10 12.90 100.91
C VAL A 760 86.25 13.83 100.03
N VAL A 761 86.14 13.55 98.73
CA VAL A 761 85.36 14.38 97.80
C VAL A 761 83.87 14.32 98.12
N ASN A 762 83.32 13.12 98.32
CA ASN A 762 81.90 12.91 98.61
C ASN A 762 81.56 13.04 100.11
N PHE A 763 82.39 13.74 100.87
CA PHE A 763 82.17 13.91 102.29
C PHE A 763 80.93 14.78 102.55
N ASP A 764 79.99 14.19 103.30
CA ASP A 764 78.72 14.80 103.65
C ASP A 764 78.92 15.73 104.87
N SER A 765 78.87 17.03 104.60
CA SER A 765 79.13 18.09 105.57
C SER A 765 78.09 18.12 106.70
N GLU A 766 76.88 17.60 106.49
CA GLU A 766 75.82 17.53 107.52
C GLU A 766 76.12 16.48 108.61
N LYS A 767 76.98 15.49 108.34
CA LYS A 767 77.33 14.41 109.30
C LYS A 767 78.45 14.78 110.27
N LEU A 768 79.06 15.95 110.13
CA LEU A 768 80.23 16.34 110.91
C LEU A 768 79.83 16.77 112.34
N THR A 769 80.02 15.88 113.31
CA THR A 769 79.61 16.10 114.71
C THR A 769 80.38 17.28 115.36
N ALA A 770 79.71 18.04 116.24
CA ALA A 770 80.31 19.17 116.96
C ALA A 770 81.62 18.81 117.69
N ARG A 771 81.74 17.58 118.21
CA ARG A 771 82.93 17.06 118.88
C ARG A 771 84.13 16.90 117.94
N GLN A 772 83.91 16.41 116.71
CA GLN A 772 84.96 16.26 115.69
C GLN A 772 85.43 17.63 115.19
N ARG A 773 84.50 18.58 114.98
CA ARG A 773 84.79 19.97 114.60
C ARG A 773 85.75 20.63 115.60
N HIS A 774 85.42 20.54 116.88
CA HIS A 774 86.22 21.15 117.93
C HIS A 774 87.61 20.50 118.05
N THR A 775 87.67 19.17 117.91
CA THR A 775 88.94 18.41 117.96
C THR A 775 89.89 18.83 116.84
N ILE A 776 89.38 19.01 115.61
CA ILE A 776 90.21 19.37 114.45
C ILE A 776 90.68 20.82 114.53
N GLN A 777 89.78 21.73 114.93
CA GLN A 777 90.10 23.14 115.11
C GLN A 777 91.25 23.30 116.12
N THR A 778 91.10 22.72 117.32
CA THR A 778 92.02 22.95 118.45
C THR A 778 93.33 22.17 118.34
N ASN A 779 93.33 20.94 117.81
CA ASN A 779 94.55 20.13 117.77
C ASN A 779 95.44 20.36 116.54
N TYR A 780 94.86 20.81 115.42
CA TYR A 780 95.56 20.92 114.13
C TYR A 780 95.52 22.33 113.54
N VAL A 781 94.33 22.93 113.36
CA VAL A 781 94.18 24.22 112.66
C VAL A 781 94.74 25.40 113.48
N ASP A 782 94.60 25.39 114.81
CA ASP A 782 95.08 26.48 115.67
C ASP A 782 96.61 26.46 115.89
N LYS A 783 97.33 25.39 115.47
CA LYS A 783 98.81 25.29 115.53
C LYS A 783 99.48 25.89 114.28
N VAL A 784 99.29 27.19 114.10
CA VAL A 784 99.65 27.93 112.88
C VAL A 784 101.13 27.83 112.50
N ASP A 785 102.05 27.69 113.47
CA ASP A 785 103.49 27.63 113.20
C ASP A 785 103.96 26.29 112.60
N GLU A 786 103.22 25.19 112.80
CA GLU A 786 103.59 23.84 112.33
C GLU A 786 102.66 23.30 111.23
N PHE A 787 101.45 23.83 111.09
CA PHE A 787 100.42 23.35 110.15
C PHE A 787 99.86 24.47 109.26
N ASP A 788 100.64 24.85 108.25
CA ASP A 788 100.30 25.90 107.27
C ASP A 788 100.34 25.34 105.83
N TYR A 789 99.52 25.89 104.93
CA TYR A 789 99.33 25.38 103.57
C TYR A 789 100.65 25.31 102.79
N GLU A 790 101.50 26.35 102.87
CA GLU A 790 102.77 26.36 102.14
C GLU A 790 103.74 25.28 102.64
N LYS A 791 103.79 25.05 103.96
CA LYS A 791 104.63 24.02 104.59
C LYS A 791 104.13 22.62 104.24
N VAL A 792 102.82 22.39 104.33
CA VAL A 792 102.18 21.10 104.00
C VAL A 792 102.35 20.77 102.51
N ASN A 793 102.14 21.74 101.62
CA ASN A 793 102.25 21.55 100.18
C ASN A 793 103.71 21.34 99.73
N ARG A 794 104.69 21.97 100.40
CA ARG A 794 106.12 21.65 100.18
C ARG A 794 106.49 20.24 100.64
N ALA A 795 105.96 19.80 101.79
CA ALA A 795 106.28 18.48 102.34
C ALA A 795 105.69 17.34 101.49
N SER A 796 104.49 17.53 100.96
CA SER A 796 103.93 16.68 99.91
C SER A 796 102.87 17.43 99.11
N LYS A 797 103.01 17.40 97.78
CA LYS A 797 102.03 18.00 96.86
C LYS A 797 100.64 17.39 96.99
N ALA A 798 100.51 16.17 97.51
CA ALA A 798 99.21 15.54 97.77
C ALA A 798 98.54 16.04 99.05
N CYS A 799 99.30 16.49 100.06
CA CYS A 799 98.73 16.95 101.33
C CYS A 799 98.22 18.40 101.27
N GLY A 800 98.78 19.24 100.40
CA GLY A 800 98.33 20.63 100.23
C GLY A 800 96.83 20.75 99.94
N PRO A 801 96.28 20.06 98.92
CA PRO A 801 94.85 20.11 98.63
C PRO A 801 93.96 19.58 99.77
N LEU A 802 94.43 18.55 100.50
CA LEU A 802 93.69 18.00 101.65
C LEU A 802 93.54 19.01 102.79
N TYR A 803 94.54 19.89 103.00
CA TYR A 803 94.44 21.00 103.95
C TYR A 803 93.33 22.00 103.58
N LYS A 804 93.25 22.42 102.31
CA LYS A 804 92.21 23.36 101.84
C LYS A 804 90.80 22.80 102.01
N TRP A 805 90.64 21.50 101.76
CA TRP A 805 89.38 20.80 101.97
C TRP A 805 88.95 20.79 103.43
N ILE A 806 89.86 20.51 104.37
CA ILE A 806 89.57 20.58 105.82
C ILE A 806 88.98 21.93 106.22
N ILE A 807 89.60 23.04 105.82
CA ILE A 807 89.14 24.39 106.21
C ILE A 807 87.76 24.71 105.60
N SER A 808 87.55 24.36 104.34
CA SER A 808 86.31 24.70 103.63
C SER A 808 85.10 23.95 104.20
N GLN A 809 85.29 22.70 104.63
CA GLN A 809 84.25 21.91 105.30
C GLN A 809 83.85 22.48 106.66
N LEU A 810 84.80 23.05 107.42
CA LEU A 810 84.51 23.71 108.70
C LEU A 810 83.68 24.99 108.51
N ASN A 811 83.94 25.77 107.45
CA ASN A 811 83.20 27.01 107.16
C ASN A 811 81.76 26.75 106.69
N TYR A 812 81.56 25.81 105.77
CA TYR A 812 80.24 25.49 105.23
C TYR A 812 79.26 25.01 106.31
N THR A 813 79.74 24.13 107.20
CA THR A 813 78.90 23.57 108.29
C THR A 813 78.49 24.59 109.35
N ASN A 814 79.24 25.69 109.52
CA ASN A 814 78.84 26.79 110.39
C ASN A 814 77.73 27.65 109.78
N ILE A 815 77.67 27.77 108.45
CA ILE A 815 76.65 28.57 107.75
C ILE A 815 75.34 27.78 107.63
N LEU A 816 75.41 26.48 107.37
CA LEU A 816 74.24 25.60 107.26
C LEU A 816 73.35 25.61 108.52
N HIS A 817 73.95 25.67 109.71
CA HIS A 817 73.20 25.77 110.97
C HIS A 817 72.43 27.10 111.15
N LYS A 818 72.80 28.18 110.47
CA LYS A 818 72.08 29.47 110.57
C LYS A 818 70.80 29.51 109.73
N ILE A 819 70.72 28.74 108.64
CA ILE A 819 69.66 28.85 107.62
C ILE A 819 68.48 27.88 107.86
N GLN A 820 68.67 26.84 108.67
CA GLN A 820 67.68 25.77 108.88
C GLN A 820 66.26 26.22 109.33
N PRO A 821 66.06 27.17 110.26
CA PRO A 821 64.71 27.58 110.67
C PRO A 821 63.91 28.34 109.60
N LEU A 822 64.56 28.97 108.62
CA LEU A 822 63.88 29.73 107.55
C LEU A 822 63.35 28.82 106.41
N ARG A 823 63.92 27.63 106.26
CA ARG A 823 63.47 26.63 105.26
C ARG A 823 62.14 25.98 105.63
N ASP A 824 61.93 25.69 106.90
CA ASP A 824 60.72 25.01 107.38
C ASP A 824 59.46 25.90 107.23
N GLU A 825 59.60 27.22 107.36
CA GLU A 825 58.48 28.16 107.21
C GLU A 825 57.98 28.23 105.76
N VAL A 826 58.88 28.24 104.77
CA VAL A 826 58.53 28.26 103.34
C VAL A 826 57.77 27.00 102.93
N GLN A 827 58.12 25.83 103.48
CA GLN A 827 57.46 24.57 103.16
C GLN A 827 55.98 24.56 103.61
N THR A 828 55.68 25.12 104.78
CA THR A 828 54.29 25.17 105.28
C THR A 828 53.35 26.06 104.45
N LEU A 829 53.88 27.06 103.75
CA LEU A 829 53.11 27.95 102.88
C LEU A 829 52.79 27.29 101.52
N ILE A 830 53.68 26.43 101.02
CA ILE A 830 53.47 25.66 99.78
C ILE A 830 52.33 24.65 99.95
N ASP A 831 52.28 23.94 101.08
CA ASP A 831 51.27 22.90 101.35
C ASP A 831 49.85 23.47 101.48
N LYS A 832 49.68 24.76 101.80
CA LYS A 832 48.36 25.41 101.86
C LYS A 832 47.84 25.89 100.50
N SER A 833 48.71 26.10 99.50
CA SER A 833 48.33 26.53 98.15
C SER A 833 47.90 25.35 97.25
N SER A 834 48.35 24.13 97.54
CA SER A 834 48.05 22.94 96.71
C SER A 834 46.55 22.58 96.67
N ASP A 835 45.84 22.66 97.79
CA ASP A 835 44.40 22.32 97.86
C ASP A 835 43.53 23.24 96.96
N LEU A 836 43.89 24.51 96.87
CA LEU A 836 43.18 25.48 96.02
C LEU A 836 43.48 25.23 94.52
N ARG A 837 44.70 24.80 94.17
CA ARG A 837 45.05 24.44 92.80
C ARG A 837 44.31 23.20 92.30
N GLU A 838 44.16 22.17 93.13
CA GLU A 838 43.44 20.95 92.73
C GLU A 838 41.96 21.22 92.42
N ARG A 839 41.29 22.07 93.21
CA ARG A 839 39.88 22.44 92.97
C ARG A 839 39.71 23.20 91.65
N TYR A 840 40.65 24.10 91.33
CA TYR A 840 40.63 24.85 90.08
C TYR A 840 40.81 23.94 88.85
N GLU A 841 41.74 22.97 88.90
CA GLU A 841 41.96 22.04 87.79
C GLU A 841 40.76 21.11 87.53
N GLN A 842 40.08 20.65 88.57
CA GLN A 842 38.89 19.81 88.43
C GLN A 842 37.74 20.55 87.73
N ALA A 843 37.49 21.80 88.14
CA ALA A 843 36.43 22.61 87.55
C ALA A 843 36.71 22.95 86.07
N LYS A 844 37.98 23.19 85.71
CA LYS A 844 38.38 23.42 84.31
C LYS A 844 38.15 22.20 83.41
N LYS A 845 38.54 21.00 83.86
CA LYS A 845 38.32 19.75 83.11
C LYS A 845 36.83 19.48 82.83
N THR A 846 35.94 19.83 83.76
CA THR A 846 34.50 19.67 83.55
C THR A 846 33.92 20.63 82.50
N ILE A 847 34.47 21.83 82.35
CA ILE A 847 34.03 22.79 81.32
C ILE A 847 34.46 22.32 79.93
N ASP A 848 35.72 21.91 79.78
CA ASP A 848 36.24 21.41 78.49
C ASP A 848 35.44 20.20 77.98
N ALA A 849 35.02 19.31 78.89
CA ALA A 849 34.19 18.15 78.53
C ALA A 849 32.77 18.53 78.07
N LEU A 850 32.19 19.60 78.62
CA LEU A 850 30.87 20.10 78.22
C LEU A 850 30.95 20.86 76.87
N GLU A 851 32.00 21.64 76.64
CA GLU A 851 32.19 22.35 75.36
C GLU A 851 32.40 21.37 74.19
N ILE A 852 33.16 20.29 74.37
CA ILE A 852 33.35 19.24 73.35
C ILE A 852 32.01 18.54 73.01
N ARG A 853 31.14 18.31 74.00
CA ARG A 853 29.81 17.73 73.72
C ARG A 853 28.94 18.67 72.90
N ILE A 854 28.94 19.97 73.21
CA ILE A 854 28.19 20.97 72.46
C ILE A 854 28.69 21.08 71.01
N GLU A 855 30.00 20.99 70.75
CA GLU A 855 30.54 20.96 69.38
C GLU A 855 30.08 19.72 68.60
N ASN A 856 30.05 18.55 69.24
CA ASN A 856 29.54 17.32 68.62
C ASN A 856 28.03 17.39 68.29
N PHE A 857 27.24 18.22 68.97
CA PHE A 857 25.83 18.44 68.63
C PHE A 857 25.61 19.47 67.51
N LYS A 858 26.62 20.30 67.19
CA LYS A 858 26.55 21.31 66.11
C LYS A 858 26.85 20.74 64.72
N HIS A 859 27.53 19.59 64.65
CA HIS A 859 27.81 18.84 63.43
C HIS A 859 26.82 17.68 63.28
#